data_AF-A0A1I4TZW7-F1
#
_entry.id   AF-A0A1I4TZW7-F1
#
_cell.length_a   1.000
_cell.length_b   1.000
_cell.length_c   1.000
_cell.angle_alpha   90.00
_cell.angle_beta   90.00
_cell.angle_gamma   90.00
#
_symmetry.space_group_name_H-M   'P 1'
#
loop_
_entity.id
_entity.type
_entity.pdbx_description
1 polymer ?
#
loop_
_entity_poly.entity_id
_entity_poly.type
_entity_poly.pdbx_seq_one_letter_code
_entity_poly.pdbx_strand_id
1 'polypeptide(L)'
;MLLATLIHRASLASPQVTAEQALALLREHYGLSGTLKSLGSQQDLNYRLDSDQGRFVLKICRGDYAALELQAQHAALKHLGAHPGLHVPRVIPASNGQDLLTLELEGQSLHVRLLDYIEGQPLTHLKHLGHEVVAGFGRLCGEMDLALAGFEHPGLERTLQWDARHASALIAHLLPVIADERQRTLIAEAAQQAEQRLQPLVAHLPMQAIHMDITDDNAVWQRDDQRHWQLQGVIDFGDLIRTWRITDLSVTCAALLHHAGGDPLVILPAVRAYHGVNPLKREELQALWPLIVARAAVLVLSGEQQVSIDPGNQYSRDNLSHEWEIFHVATSVPFELMEAAILVAAGESLPVIASQGFAPLLPNLVGREFALIDLGVLSPHFEAGNWEQPGIDQRLLQEAAAAHGLAASRYGQYRLSRTRPDSADEPQTCPLHVDLQVPMGTPVEAPFAGVVHLSADGRVQLDSAQLSVRLWGVSPSLHGGAAVVKGQVLGEVSGGLRVQLSRGAGLNPPLFCTASRAPAWQALCPSPAALLGLACDAEVELDSQALLARRDASFARSQKHYYVDPPRIERGWRNHLIDMQGRSYLDMLNNVAVLGHGHPRMAAEASRQWSLLNTNSRFHYAAIAEFSERLLALAPDSMDRVFLVNSGSEATDLAIRLAWAYSGGRDMLSVLEAYHGWTVGADAVSTSIADNPKALESRPDWVHPVTAPNSYRGEFRGLDSAPDYVRSVEHNLAKIAEQKRQLAGFICEPVYGNAGGISLPPGYLKQVYALVRAQGGVCIADEIQVGYGRMGKFFWGFEEQGVVPDIITMAKGMGNGQPLGAVITRKEIAEALEAEGYFFSSAGGSPVSCRIGMAVLDVMEEEKLWENAQVVGGHFKARLEALIDHYPLVGAVHGSGFYLGVELIRNRETLEPATEETTLLCERLRELGIFMQPTGDDLNILKIKPPMVTSRQSVDFFVDMLAKVLEEGL
;
A
#
# COMPACT_ATOMS: atom_id res chain seq x y z
N MET A 1 -6.47 50.72 5.81
CA MET A 1 -6.69 50.78 4.34
C MET A 1 -6.64 49.40 3.67
N LEU A 2 -5.86 48.43 4.16
CA LEU A 2 -5.61 47.14 3.49
C LEU A 2 -6.83 46.18 3.39
N LEU A 3 -7.64 46.03 4.44
CA LEU A 3 -8.75 45.06 4.47
C LEU A 3 -9.98 45.47 3.63
N ALA A 4 -10.26 46.78 3.51
CA ALA A 4 -11.39 47.28 2.72
C ALA A 4 -11.20 47.05 1.20
N THR A 5 -9.96 47.15 0.72
CA THR A 5 -9.59 46.85 -0.67
C THR A 5 -9.73 45.36 -0.98
N LEU A 6 -9.34 44.49 -0.03
CA LEU A 6 -9.53 43.04 -0.13
C LEU A 6 -11.01 42.65 -0.23
N ILE A 7 -11.84 43.15 0.69
CA ILE A 7 -13.29 42.89 0.73
C ILE A 7 -13.97 43.40 -0.54
N HIS A 8 -13.57 44.58 -1.04
CA HIS A 8 -14.15 45.15 -2.25
C HIS A 8 -13.84 44.28 -3.49
N ARG A 9 -12.60 43.81 -3.67
CA ARG A 9 -12.21 42.94 -4.79
C ARG A 9 -12.94 41.60 -4.76
N ALA A 10 -13.05 40.98 -3.59
CA ALA A 10 -13.78 39.72 -3.40
C ALA A 10 -15.29 39.82 -3.72
N SER A 11 -15.85 41.04 -3.75
CA SER A 11 -17.28 41.29 -4.02
C SER A 11 -17.62 41.59 -5.50
N LEU A 12 -16.64 41.61 -6.41
CA LEU A 12 -16.86 41.92 -7.82
C LEU A 12 -17.15 40.64 -8.63
N ALA A 13 -18.21 40.67 -9.45
CA ALA A 13 -18.54 39.56 -10.35
C ALA A 13 -17.63 39.54 -11.60
N SER A 14 -17.46 38.37 -12.21
CA SER A 14 -16.69 38.19 -13.46
C SER A 14 -17.20 39.11 -14.59
N PRO A 15 -16.33 39.48 -15.56
CA PRO A 15 -16.75 40.23 -16.73
C PRO A 15 -17.89 39.55 -17.50
N GLN A 16 -18.85 40.32 -18.01
CA GLN A 16 -19.93 39.77 -18.84
C GLN A 16 -19.53 39.76 -20.31
N VAL A 17 -18.75 38.75 -20.70
CA VAL A 17 -18.33 38.55 -22.10
C VAL A 17 -18.83 37.19 -22.60
N THR A 18 -19.68 37.20 -23.62
CA THR A 18 -20.20 35.99 -24.28
C THR A 18 -19.11 35.25 -25.06
N ALA A 19 -19.32 33.96 -25.34
CA ALA A 19 -18.39 33.18 -26.15
C ALA A 19 -18.23 33.76 -27.56
N GLU A 20 -19.30 34.33 -28.14
CA GLU A 20 -19.27 35.00 -29.43
C GLU A 20 -18.40 36.26 -29.41
N GLN A 21 -18.54 37.09 -28.38
CA GLN A 21 -17.71 38.29 -28.18
C GLN A 21 -16.24 37.89 -27.96
N ALA A 22 -15.96 36.88 -27.14
CA ALA A 22 -14.61 36.38 -26.92
C ALA A 22 -13.96 35.84 -28.20
N LEU A 23 -14.72 35.14 -29.06
CA LEU A 23 -14.25 34.72 -30.39
C LEU A 23 -13.98 35.90 -31.31
N ALA A 24 -14.78 36.96 -31.25
CA ALA A 24 -14.54 38.18 -32.02
C ALA A 24 -13.21 38.85 -31.60
N LEU A 25 -12.96 38.96 -30.29
CA LEU A 25 -11.70 39.49 -29.75
C LEU A 25 -10.48 38.68 -30.20
N LEU A 26 -10.59 37.34 -30.21
CA LEU A 26 -9.52 36.45 -30.69
C LEU A 26 -9.24 36.61 -32.18
N ARG A 27 -10.29 36.75 -33.01
CA ARG A 27 -10.13 36.98 -34.45
C ARG A 27 -9.51 38.34 -34.74
N GLU A 28 -9.98 39.39 -34.07
CA GLU A 28 -9.56 40.76 -34.30
C GLU A 28 -8.12 41.01 -33.83
N HIS A 29 -7.79 40.58 -32.61
CA HIS A 29 -6.53 40.95 -31.97
C HIS A 29 -5.44 39.88 -32.03
N TYR A 30 -5.78 38.62 -32.28
CA TYR A 30 -4.83 37.51 -32.33
C TYR A 30 -4.83 36.76 -33.67
N GLY A 31 -5.79 37.03 -34.56
CA GLY A 31 -5.92 36.30 -35.83
C GLY A 31 -6.31 34.83 -35.65
N LEU A 32 -6.87 34.46 -34.49
CA LEU A 32 -7.21 33.09 -34.16
C LEU A 32 -8.72 32.84 -34.26
N SER A 33 -9.08 31.62 -34.68
CA SER A 33 -10.46 31.15 -34.73
C SER A 33 -10.54 29.69 -34.29
N GLY A 34 -11.71 29.25 -33.84
CA GLY A 34 -11.88 27.90 -33.31
C GLY A 34 -13.12 27.76 -32.44
N THR A 35 -13.12 26.76 -31.56
CA THR A 35 -14.17 26.54 -30.56
C THR A 35 -13.70 26.96 -29.18
N LEU A 36 -14.57 27.64 -28.42
CA LEU A 36 -14.31 28.00 -27.03
C LEU A 36 -14.99 27.02 -26.06
N LYS A 37 -14.26 26.66 -25.01
CA LYS A 37 -14.79 25.98 -23.82
C LYS A 37 -14.49 26.84 -22.60
N SER A 38 -15.52 27.18 -21.81
CA SER A 38 -15.30 27.86 -20.52
C SER A 38 -14.55 26.93 -19.57
N LEU A 39 -13.53 27.46 -18.90
CA LEU A 39 -12.74 26.74 -17.90
C LEU A 39 -13.20 27.02 -16.46
N GLY A 40 -14.15 27.95 -16.27
CA GLY A 40 -14.54 28.43 -14.94
C GLY A 40 -13.47 29.33 -14.32
N SER A 41 -13.89 30.23 -13.43
CA SER A 41 -13.05 31.06 -12.57
C SER A 41 -13.94 31.79 -11.56
N GLN A 42 -13.37 32.24 -10.44
CA GLN A 42 -14.09 33.03 -9.44
C GLN A 42 -14.25 34.51 -9.85
N GLN A 43 -13.23 35.11 -10.46
CA GLN A 43 -13.17 36.56 -10.72
C GLN A 43 -12.85 36.91 -12.18
N ASP A 44 -12.12 36.04 -12.87
CA ASP A 44 -11.79 36.20 -14.29
C ASP A 44 -12.81 35.46 -15.16
N LEU A 45 -12.71 35.65 -16.47
CA LEU A 45 -13.36 34.79 -17.45
C LEU A 45 -12.29 34.09 -18.28
N ASN A 46 -12.21 32.77 -18.13
CA ASN A 46 -11.21 31.92 -18.76
C ASN A 46 -11.86 31.02 -19.82
N TYR A 47 -11.41 31.15 -21.07
CA TYR A 47 -11.83 30.28 -22.17
C TYR A 47 -10.63 29.51 -22.73
N ARG A 48 -10.76 28.19 -22.85
CA ARG A 48 -9.89 27.39 -23.71
C ARG A 48 -10.34 27.57 -25.15
N LEU A 49 -9.43 28.01 -26.01
CA LEU A 49 -9.60 28.03 -27.46
C LEU A 49 -8.95 26.79 -28.06
N ASP A 50 -9.72 26.00 -28.80
CA ASP A 50 -9.21 24.95 -29.69
C ASP A 50 -9.16 25.50 -31.12
N SER A 51 -7.95 25.81 -31.62
CA SER A 51 -7.69 26.40 -32.94
C SER A 51 -6.87 25.44 -33.81
N ASP A 52 -6.86 25.66 -35.13
CA ASP A 52 -5.98 24.95 -36.07
C ASP A 52 -4.50 25.25 -35.82
N GLN A 53 -4.21 26.38 -35.20
CA GLN A 53 -2.87 26.81 -34.80
C GLN A 53 -2.44 26.32 -33.40
N GLY A 54 -3.28 25.53 -32.72
CA GLY A 54 -3.01 24.99 -31.38
C GLY A 54 -4.09 25.35 -30.37
N ARG A 55 -3.84 25.03 -29.10
CA ARG A 55 -4.73 25.35 -27.99
C ARG A 55 -4.18 26.50 -27.16
N PHE A 56 -5.08 27.37 -26.72
CA PHE A 56 -4.76 28.59 -25.98
C PHE A 56 -5.75 28.83 -24.85
N VAL A 57 -5.36 29.62 -23.86
CA VAL A 57 -6.25 30.12 -22.80
C VAL A 57 -6.40 31.62 -22.95
N LEU A 58 -7.60 32.06 -23.31
CA LEU A 58 -7.99 33.46 -23.27
C LEU A 58 -8.43 33.79 -21.85
N LYS A 59 -7.72 34.71 -21.18
CA LYS A 59 -8.13 35.27 -19.89
C LYS A 59 -8.63 36.71 -20.08
N ILE A 60 -9.82 36.99 -19.56
CA ILE A 60 -10.45 38.32 -19.59
C ILE A 60 -10.72 38.76 -18.14
N CYS A 61 -10.14 39.88 -17.76
CA CYS A 61 -10.29 40.49 -16.43
C CYS A 61 -10.99 41.85 -16.56
N ARG A 62 -11.60 42.35 -15.48
CA ARG A 62 -12.14 43.72 -15.46
C ARG A 62 -11.01 44.75 -15.50
N GLY A 63 -11.25 45.91 -16.11
CA GLY A 63 -10.32 47.04 -16.17
C GLY A 63 -9.96 47.62 -14.80
N ASP A 64 -10.78 47.33 -13.78
CA ASP A 64 -10.57 47.69 -12.37
C ASP A 64 -9.33 47.02 -11.75
N TYR A 65 -8.83 45.94 -12.36
CA TYR A 65 -7.57 45.33 -11.97
C TYR A 65 -6.39 46.21 -12.41
N ALA A 66 -5.45 46.44 -11.51
CA ALA A 66 -4.27 47.21 -11.83
C ALA A 66 -3.43 46.46 -12.88
N ALA A 67 -3.30 47.05 -14.07
CA ALA A 67 -2.51 46.48 -15.17
C ALA A 67 -1.08 46.09 -14.75
N LEU A 68 -0.51 46.78 -13.77
CA LEU A 68 0.81 46.48 -13.21
C LEU A 68 0.88 45.09 -12.54
N GLU A 69 -0.20 44.60 -11.94
CA GLU A 69 -0.29 43.25 -11.36
C GLU A 69 -0.27 42.19 -12.47
N LEU A 70 -1.08 42.37 -13.53
CA LEU A 70 -1.11 41.47 -14.69
C LEU A 70 0.22 41.46 -15.45
N GLN A 71 0.89 42.62 -15.55
CA GLN A 71 2.25 42.72 -16.11
C GLN A 71 3.27 41.95 -15.29
N ALA A 72 3.16 41.92 -13.95
CA ALA A 72 4.02 41.12 -13.10
C ALA A 72 3.92 39.63 -13.43
N GLN A 73 2.68 39.14 -13.63
CA GLN A 73 2.43 37.75 -14.02
C GLN A 73 3.06 37.42 -15.38
N HIS A 74 2.92 38.29 -16.38
CA HIS A 74 3.55 38.08 -17.69
C HIS A 74 5.09 38.09 -17.61
N ALA A 75 5.66 39.01 -16.83
CA ALA A 75 7.09 39.08 -16.63
C ALA A 75 7.62 37.81 -15.93
N ALA A 76 6.88 37.29 -14.94
CA ALA A 76 7.21 36.04 -14.27
C ALA A 76 7.12 34.84 -15.23
N LEU A 77 6.05 34.71 -16.01
CA LEU A 77 5.91 33.66 -17.02
C LEU A 77 7.07 33.66 -18.02
N LYS A 78 7.50 34.84 -18.47
CA LYS A 78 8.68 34.97 -19.36
C LYS A 78 9.99 34.61 -18.67
N HIS A 79 10.16 35.00 -17.41
CA HIS A 79 11.33 34.65 -16.60
C HIS A 79 11.42 33.14 -16.37
N LEU A 80 10.29 32.51 -16.01
CA LEU A 80 10.18 31.08 -15.75
C LEU A 80 10.31 30.25 -17.02
N GLY A 81 9.76 30.70 -18.16
CA GLY A 81 9.90 30.02 -19.45
C GLY A 81 11.34 29.90 -19.97
N ALA A 82 12.29 30.62 -19.37
CA ALA A 82 13.72 30.47 -19.64
C ALA A 82 14.40 29.35 -18.81
N HIS A 83 13.69 28.74 -17.85
CA HIS A 83 14.22 27.70 -16.97
C HIS A 83 13.86 26.30 -17.52
N PRO A 84 14.84 25.44 -17.88
CA PRO A 84 14.59 24.20 -18.60
C PRO A 84 13.86 23.10 -17.80
N GLY A 85 13.70 23.26 -16.49
CA GLY A 85 12.99 22.31 -15.61
C GLY A 85 11.54 22.69 -15.28
N LEU A 86 11.11 23.91 -15.63
CA LEU A 86 9.76 24.39 -15.32
C LEU A 86 8.98 24.61 -16.60
N HIS A 87 7.78 24.04 -16.65
CA HIS A 87 6.86 24.26 -17.74
C HIS A 87 5.69 25.11 -17.26
N VAL A 88 5.61 26.33 -17.81
CA VAL A 88 4.61 27.34 -17.47
C VAL A 88 4.02 27.91 -18.75
N PRO A 89 2.81 28.50 -18.71
CA PRO A 89 2.19 29.02 -19.91
C PRO A 89 2.99 30.14 -20.57
N ARG A 90 3.13 30.09 -21.89
CA ARG A 90 3.75 31.19 -22.65
C ARG A 90 2.73 32.28 -22.94
N VAL A 91 3.13 33.52 -22.74
CA VAL A 91 2.32 34.69 -23.11
C VAL A 91 2.35 34.86 -24.63
N ILE A 92 1.18 34.86 -25.26
CA ILE A 92 1.02 35.04 -26.70
C ILE A 92 0.76 36.53 -26.98
N PRO A 93 1.62 37.22 -27.74
CA PRO A 93 1.41 38.62 -28.07
C PRO A 93 0.25 38.76 -29.07
N ALA A 94 -0.51 39.84 -28.92
CA ALA A 94 -1.51 40.25 -29.91
C ALA A 94 -0.82 40.66 -31.23
N SER A 95 -1.60 40.77 -32.31
CA SER A 95 -1.11 41.16 -33.64
C SER A 95 -0.46 42.55 -33.67
N ASN A 96 -0.70 43.40 -32.67
CA ASN A 96 -0.06 44.70 -32.49
C ASN A 96 1.25 44.64 -31.66
N GLY A 97 1.68 43.45 -31.23
CA GLY A 97 2.88 43.20 -30.43
C GLY A 97 2.72 43.40 -28.92
N GLN A 98 1.52 43.74 -28.43
CA GLN A 98 1.26 43.89 -26.99
C GLN A 98 0.90 42.55 -26.33
N ASP A 99 1.41 42.32 -25.12
CA ASP A 99 1.12 41.12 -24.34
C ASP A 99 -0.18 41.23 -23.51
N LEU A 100 -0.61 42.45 -23.21
CA LEU A 100 -1.81 42.75 -22.44
C LEU A 100 -2.59 43.86 -23.15
N LEU A 101 -3.83 43.59 -23.52
CA LEU A 101 -4.71 44.55 -24.18
C LEU A 101 -5.67 45.15 -23.15
N THR A 102 -5.83 46.47 -23.16
CA THR A 102 -6.91 47.14 -22.44
C THR A 102 -7.94 47.60 -23.47
N LEU A 103 -9.14 47.01 -23.41
CA LEU A 103 -10.20 47.17 -24.40
C LEU A 103 -11.47 47.68 -23.72
N GLU A 104 -12.32 48.35 -24.51
CA GLU A 104 -13.68 48.73 -24.08
C GLU A 104 -14.68 47.89 -24.85
N LEU A 105 -15.49 47.10 -24.16
CA LEU A 105 -16.55 46.28 -24.74
C LEU A 105 -17.87 46.61 -24.07
N GLU A 106 -18.84 47.12 -24.84
CA GLU A 106 -20.19 47.47 -24.37
C GLU A 106 -20.20 48.40 -23.13
N GLY A 107 -19.20 49.28 -23.02
CA GLY A 107 -19.04 50.22 -21.90
C GLY A 107 -18.37 49.62 -20.65
N GLN A 108 -17.84 48.40 -20.76
CA GLN A 108 -16.97 47.79 -19.75
C GLN A 108 -15.51 47.86 -20.20
N SER A 109 -14.67 48.42 -19.33
CA SER A 109 -13.21 48.34 -19.49
C SER A 109 -12.74 46.93 -19.14
N LEU A 110 -11.94 46.32 -20.00
CA LEU A 110 -11.48 44.93 -19.88
C LEU A 110 -9.96 44.86 -20.12
N HIS A 111 -9.30 43.97 -19.38
CA HIS A 111 -7.94 43.53 -19.70
C HIS A 111 -8.01 42.14 -20.33
N VAL A 112 -7.45 41.99 -21.54
CA VAL A 112 -7.50 40.75 -22.32
C VAL A 112 -6.08 40.26 -22.59
N ARG A 113 -5.85 38.98 -22.35
CA ARG A 113 -4.57 38.30 -22.59
C ARG A 113 -4.77 36.88 -23.07
N LEU A 114 -3.77 36.38 -23.81
CA LEU A 114 -3.76 35.03 -24.36
C LEU A 114 -2.52 34.29 -23.89
N LEU A 115 -2.71 33.09 -23.35
CA LEU A 115 -1.64 32.20 -22.92
C LEU A 115 -1.69 30.91 -23.77
N ASP A 116 -0.57 30.20 -23.90
CA ASP A 116 -0.63 28.83 -24.41
C ASP A 116 -1.34 27.89 -23.41
N TYR A 117 -1.80 26.76 -23.92
CA TYR A 117 -2.46 25.73 -23.13
C TYR A 117 -1.47 24.59 -22.84
N ILE A 118 -1.31 24.25 -21.56
CA ILE A 118 -0.54 23.08 -21.13
C ILE A 118 -1.47 21.86 -21.16
N GLU A 119 -1.06 20.82 -21.88
CA GLU A 119 -1.80 19.56 -21.97
C GLU A 119 -1.75 18.78 -20.64
N GLY A 120 -2.84 18.07 -20.33
CA GLY A 120 -3.00 17.26 -19.13
C GLY A 120 -4.25 17.65 -18.33
N GLN A 121 -4.28 17.27 -17.05
CA GLN A 121 -5.43 17.45 -16.16
C GLN A 121 -5.02 17.72 -14.70
N PRO A 122 -5.86 18.44 -13.93
CA PRO A 122 -5.73 18.54 -12.48
C PRO A 122 -6.05 17.21 -11.80
N LEU A 123 -5.57 17.04 -10.58
CA LEU A 123 -5.72 15.81 -9.79
C LEU A 123 -6.74 15.91 -8.65
N THR A 124 -7.44 17.04 -8.52
CA THR A 124 -8.43 17.32 -7.46
C THR A 124 -9.57 16.31 -7.36
N HIS A 125 -9.86 15.58 -8.44
CA HIS A 125 -10.91 14.58 -8.48
C HIS A 125 -10.49 13.20 -7.93
N LEU A 126 -9.18 12.97 -7.77
CA LEU A 126 -8.68 11.73 -7.20
C LEU A 126 -8.95 11.72 -5.69
N LYS A 127 -9.28 10.54 -5.15
CA LYS A 127 -9.45 10.38 -3.69
C LYS A 127 -8.13 10.11 -2.97
N HIS A 128 -7.11 9.68 -3.72
CA HIS A 128 -5.83 9.24 -3.19
C HIS A 128 -4.70 9.62 -4.15
N LEU A 129 -3.61 10.15 -3.59
CA LEU A 129 -2.37 10.43 -4.31
C LEU A 129 -1.25 9.57 -3.74
N GLY A 130 -0.58 8.81 -4.61
CA GLY A 130 0.59 8.03 -4.24
C GLY A 130 1.77 8.91 -3.84
N HIS A 131 2.71 8.35 -3.07
CA HIS A 131 3.85 9.09 -2.51
C HIS A 131 4.70 9.82 -3.55
N GLU A 132 4.89 9.24 -4.74
CA GLU A 132 5.66 9.87 -5.83
C GLU A 132 4.97 11.11 -6.40
N VAL A 133 3.64 11.10 -6.50
CA VAL A 133 2.88 12.29 -6.94
C VAL A 133 3.01 13.40 -5.91
N VAL A 134 2.82 13.06 -4.63
CA VAL A 134 2.98 14.00 -3.50
C VAL A 134 4.41 14.57 -3.45
N ALA A 135 5.43 13.74 -3.63
CA ALA A 135 6.82 14.20 -3.74
C ALA A 135 7.03 15.09 -4.97
N GLY A 136 6.37 14.80 -6.10
CA GLY A 136 6.39 15.62 -7.31
C GLY A 136 5.86 17.03 -7.09
N PHE A 137 4.77 17.21 -6.34
CA PHE A 137 4.28 18.54 -5.93
C PHE A 137 5.32 19.31 -5.12
N GLY A 138 5.93 18.67 -4.13
CA GLY A 138 6.98 19.28 -3.32
C GLY A 138 8.22 19.68 -4.14
N ARG A 139 8.61 18.82 -5.10
CA ARG A 139 9.73 19.08 -6.02
C ARG A 139 9.44 20.29 -6.91
N LEU A 140 8.26 20.32 -7.55
CA LEU A 140 7.80 21.46 -8.36
C LEU A 140 7.82 22.76 -7.56
N CYS A 141 7.29 22.75 -6.34
CA CYS A 141 7.30 23.92 -5.47
C CYS A 141 8.72 24.40 -5.16
N GLY A 142 9.65 23.49 -4.85
CA GLY A 142 11.05 23.82 -4.61
C GLY A 142 11.75 24.42 -5.83
N GLU A 143 11.51 23.85 -7.01
CA GLU A 143 12.05 24.33 -8.29
C GLU A 143 11.49 25.71 -8.67
N MET A 144 10.18 25.94 -8.46
CA MET A 144 9.51 27.22 -8.70
C MET A 144 10.08 28.31 -7.79
N ASP A 145 10.17 28.06 -6.49
CA ASP A 145 10.72 29.00 -5.52
C ASP A 145 12.18 29.36 -5.82
N LEU A 146 12.98 28.38 -6.29
CA LEU A 146 14.36 28.62 -6.66
C LEU A 146 14.46 29.49 -7.91
N ALA A 147 13.61 29.27 -8.91
CA ALA A 147 13.56 30.07 -10.14
C ALA A 147 13.08 31.50 -9.89
N LEU A 148 12.19 31.71 -8.91
CA LEU A 148 11.65 33.03 -8.55
C LEU A 148 12.50 33.83 -7.54
N ALA A 149 13.50 33.22 -6.90
CA ALA A 149 14.26 33.83 -5.81
C ALA A 149 14.88 35.23 -6.13
N GLY A 150 15.23 35.47 -7.40
CA GLY A 150 15.78 36.74 -7.88
C GLY A 150 14.81 37.59 -8.71
N PHE A 151 13.55 37.19 -8.85
CA PHE A 151 12.57 37.90 -9.67
C PHE A 151 11.97 39.08 -8.89
N GLU A 152 12.07 40.28 -9.47
CA GLU A 152 11.52 41.51 -8.91
C GLU A 152 10.60 42.20 -9.92
N HIS A 153 9.43 42.64 -9.47
CA HIS A 153 8.54 43.47 -10.27
C HIS A 153 7.66 44.34 -9.35
N PRO A 154 7.42 45.64 -9.66
CA PRO A 154 6.61 46.52 -8.81
C PRO A 154 5.18 46.02 -8.55
N GLY A 155 4.61 45.26 -9.49
CA GLY A 155 3.29 44.64 -9.35
C GLY A 155 3.19 43.51 -8.32
N LEU A 156 4.32 43.06 -7.75
CA LEU A 156 4.33 42.09 -6.64
C LEU A 156 4.04 42.72 -5.29
N GLU A 157 4.21 44.05 -5.15
CA GLU A 157 3.90 44.80 -3.94
C GLU A 157 2.40 45.09 -3.90
N ARG A 158 1.63 44.04 -3.61
CA ARG A 158 0.16 44.04 -3.55
C ARG A 158 -0.34 43.30 -2.31
N THR A 159 -1.64 43.36 -2.07
CA THR A 159 -2.29 42.70 -0.94
C THR A 159 -3.30 41.68 -1.45
N LEU A 160 -3.08 40.42 -1.10
CA LEU A 160 -3.95 39.30 -1.46
C LEU A 160 -4.56 38.68 -0.20
N GLN A 161 -5.77 38.11 -0.36
CA GLN A 161 -6.48 37.42 0.71
C GLN A 161 -5.68 36.22 1.24
N TRP A 162 -4.90 35.62 0.35
CA TRP A 162 -4.13 34.41 0.58
C TRP A 162 -2.73 34.65 1.16
N ASP A 163 -2.31 35.92 1.31
CA ASP A 163 -1.01 36.23 1.90
C ASP A 163 -0.98 35.89 3.39
N ALA A 164 -0.15 34.91 3.76
CA ALA A 164 -0.03 34.41 5.11
C ALA A 164 0.30 35.49 6.17
N ARG A 165 0.94 36.60 5.76
CA ARG A 165 1.22 37.75 6.64
C ARG A 165 -0.04 38.40 7.18
N HIS A 166 -1.19 38.19 6.54
CA HIS A 166 -2.48 38.79 6.89
C HIS A 166 -3.50 37.77 7.43
N ALA A 167 -3.14 36.49 7.52
CA ALA A 167 -4.05 35.41 7.90
C ALA A 167 -4.76 35.66 9.24
N SER A 168 -4.04 36.05 10.31
CA SER A 168 -4.63 36.31 11.62
C SER A 168 -5.72 37.42 11.57
N ALA A 169 -5.41 38.54 10.93
CA ALA A 169 -6.34 39.65 10.78
C ALA A 169 -7.57 39.27 9.94
N LEU A 170 -7.37 38.47 8.89
CA LEU A 170 -8.45 37.99 8.04
C LEU A 170 -9.35 36.97 8.78
N ILE A 171 -8.75 36.01 9.49
CA ILE A 171 -9.47 35.04 10.31
C ILE A 171 -10.35 35.77 11.32
N ALA A 172 -9.78 36.72 12.08
CA ALA A 172 -10.54 37.50 13.07
C ALA A 172 -11.72 38.27 12.44
N HIS A 173 -11.58 38.73 11.20
CA HIS A 173 -12.63 39.42 10.47
C HIS A 173 -13.74 38.48 9.96
N LEU A 174 -13.37 37.31 9.42
CA LEU A 174 -14.30 36.38 8.79
C LEU A 174 -14.93 35.38 9.76
N LEU A 175 -14.33 35.17 10.94
CA LEU A 175 -14.84 34.24 11.96
C LEU A 175 -16.34 34.36 12.27
N PRO A 176 -16.96 35.56 12.29
CA PRO A 176 -18.40 35.70 12.50
C PRO A 176 -19.30 35.07 11.42
N VAL A 177 -18.77 34.72 10.24
CA VAL A 177 -19.50 34.03 9.16
C VAL A 177 -19.92 32.62 9.58
N ILE A 178 -19.15 31.95 10.45
CA ILE A 178 -19.45 30.60 10.92
C ILE A 178 -20.62 30.64 11.90
N ALA A 179 -21.76 30.07 11.49
CA ALA A 179 -22.96 30.04 12.31
C ALA A 179 -22.82 29.11 13.53
N ASP A 180 -22.21 27.92 13.35
CA ASP A 180 -22.03 26.95 14.43
C ASP A 180 -20.98 27.43 15.45
N GLU A 181 -21.37 27.48 16.73
CA GLU A 181 -20.50 27.97 17.79
C GLU A 181 -19.28 27.06 18.04
N ARG A 182 -19.44 25.73 17.92
CA ARG A 182 -18.35 24.78 18.16
C ARG A 182 -17.30 24.87 17.06
N GLN A 183 -17.73 24.91 15.80
CA GLN A 183 -16.84 25.10 14.65
C GLN A 183 -16.07 26.41 14.76
N ARG A 184 -16.76 27.50 15.13
CA ARG A 184 -16.15 28.81 15.32
C ARG A 184 -15.10 28.81 16.42
N THR A 185 -15.38 28.18 17.56
CA THR A 185 -14.40 28.01 18.65
C THR A 185 -13.18 27.20 18.18
N LEU A 186 -13.41 26.12 17.44
CA LEU A 186 -12.34 25.26 16.94
C LEU A 186 -11.40 26.01 15.98
N ILE A 187 -11.96 26.80 15.05
CA ILE A 187 -11.19 27.67 14.14
C ILE A 187 -10.41 28.73 14.93
N ALA A 188 -11.04 29.39 15.90
CA ALA A 188 -10.40 30.42 16.70
C ALA A 188 -9.21 29.88 17.50
N GLU A 189 -9.38 28.74 18.17
CA GLU A 189 -8.32 28.09 18.96
C GLU A 189 -7.15 27.63 18.08
N ALA A 190 -7.44 27.02 16.92
CA ALA A 190 -6.41 26.58 15.98
C ALA A 190 -5.61 27.77 15.42
N ALA A 191 -6.30 28.84 15.03
CA ALA A 191 -5.67 30.06 14.52
C ALA A 191 -4.81 30.75 15.57
N GLN A 192 -5.30 30.83 16.81
CA GLN A 192 -4.55 31.42 17.92
C GLN A 192 -3.26 30.62 18.21
N GLN A 193 -3.34 29.29 18.20
CA GLN A 193 -2.16 28.44 18.39
C GLN A 193 -1.14 28.60 17.24
N ALA A 194 -1.62 28.66 16.00
CA ALA A 194 -0.77 28.91 14.83
C ALA A 194 -0.04 30.26 14.94
N GLU A 195 -0.77 31.34 15.28
CA GLU A 195 -0.21 32.68 15.43
C GLU A 195 0.87 32.74 16.53
N GLN A 196 0.59 32.15 17.70
CA GLN A 196 1.54 32.12 18.82
C GLN A 196 2.87 31.44 18.44
N ARG A 197 2.81 30.38 17.62
CA ARG A 197 4.00 29.67 17.13
C ARG A 197 4.73 30.41 16.03
N LEU A 198 4.01 31.14 15.17
CA LEU A 198 4.62 31.92 14.09
C LEU A 198 5.31 33.18 14.57
N GLN A 199 4.72 33.88 15.54
CA GLN A 199 5.21 35.17 16.02
C GLN A 199 6.73 35.24 16.30
N PRO A 200 7.37 34.28 17.00
CA PRO A 200 8.82 34.31 17.22
C PRO A 200 9.66 34.03 15.96
N LEU A 201 9.08 33.44 14.92
CA LEU A 201 9.77 33.01 13.70
C LEU A 201 9.76 34.08 12.60
N VAL A 202 8.73 34.94 12.56
CA VAL A 202 8.46 35.92 11.49
C VAL A 202 9.70 36.73 11.05
N ALA A 203 10.51 37.20 12.01
CA ALA A 203 11.69 38.02 11.71
C ALA A 203 12.80 37.27 10.96
N HIS A 204 12.76 35.94 10.94
CA HIS A 204 13.77 35.06 10.36
C HIS A 204 13.33 34.44 9.02
N LEU A 205 12.06 34.61 8.64
CA LEU A 205 11.50 34.03 7.42
C LEU A 205 11.97 34.83 6.18
N PRO A 206 12.64 34.21 5.20
CA PRO A 206 13.05 34.87 3.97
C PRO A 206 11.84 35.36 3.16
N MET A 207 11.94 36.56 2.57
CA MET A 207 10.94 37.07 1.64
C MET A 207 11.45 37.01 0.19
N GLN A 208 10.60 36.55 -0.72
CA GLN A 208 10.87 36.54 -2.16
C GLN A 208 9.57 36.53 -2.96
N ALA A 209 9.67 36.61 -4.30
CA ALA A 209 8.55 36.29 -5.17
C ALA A 209 8.24 34.78 -5.08
N ILE A 210 6.97 34.44 -4.94
CA ILE A 210 6.47 33.04 -4.92
C ILE A 210 5.22 32.91 -5.79
N HIS A 211 4.87 31.68 -6.20
CA HIS A 211 3.65 31.40 -6.98
C HIS A 211 2.40 31.55 -6.11
N MET A 212 2.44 30.99 -4.90
CA MET A 212 1.39 31.00 -3.87
C MET A 212 0.10 30.22 -4.24
N ASP A 213 0.16 29.35 -5.25
CA ASP A 213 -1.02 28.60 -5.71
C ASP A 213 -0.67 27.29 -6.46
N ILE A 214 0.42 26.63 -6.03
CA ILE A 214 0.79 25.31 -6.54
C ILE A 214 -0.07 24.26 -5.84
N THR A 215 -1.26 24.04 -6.38
CA THR A 215 -2.27 23.11 -5.87
C THR A 215 -2.53 21.99 -6.87
N ASP A 216 -3.27 20.97 -6.47
CA ASP A 216 -3.75 19.90 -7.33
C ASP A 216 -4.80 20.34 -8.36
N ASP A 217 -5.31 21.57 -8.26
CA ASP A 217 -6.09 22.25 -9.30
C ASP A 217 -5.22 22.89 -10.40
N ASN A 218 -4.04 23.40 -10.02
CA ASN A 218 -3.21 24.23 -10.89
C ASN A 218 -1.92 23.54 -11.37
N ALA A 219 -1.53 22.41 -10.77
CA ALA A 219 -0.54 21.52 -11.35
C ALA A 219 -1.23 20.59 -12.35
N VAL A 220 -0.68 20.53 -13.56
CA VAL A 220 -1.26 19.77 -14.66
C VAL A 220 -0.46 18.48 -14.85
N TRP A 221 -1.15 17.35 -14.87
CA TRP A 221 -0.54 16.02 -14.93
C TRP A 221 -1.09 15.22 -16.10
N GLN A 222 -0.30 14.28 -16.59
CA GLN A 222 -0.71 13.32 -17.60
C GLN A 222 -0.14 11.96 -17.27
N ARG A 223 -0.89 10.90 -17.59
CA ARG A 223 -0.36 9.54 -17.46
C ARG A 223 0.51 9.17 -18.65
N ASP A 224 1.64 8.54 -18.36
CA ASP A 224 2.44 7.88 -19.39
C ASP A 224 1.81 6.54 -19.82
N ASP A 225 2.49 5.85 -20.74
CA ASP A 225 2.06 4.54 -21.25
C ASP A 225 2.01 3.47 -20.14
N GLN A 226 2.74 3.66 -19.04
CA GLN A 226 2.73 2.80 -17.85
C GLN A 226 1.68 3.22 -16.81
N ARG A 227 0.81 4.18 -17.14
CA ARG A 227 -0.20 4.78 -16.26
C ARG A 227 0.36 5.55 -15.06
N HIS A 228 1.65 5.83 -15.02
CA HIS A 228 2.22 6.67 -13.97
C HIS A 228 1.95 8.15 -14.26
N TRP A 229 1.62 8.90 -13.21
CA TRP A 229 1.41 10.34 -13.32
C TRP A 229 2.72 11.07 -13.57
N GLN A 230 2.76 11.83 -14.65
CA GLN A 230 3.86 12.69 -15.06
C GLN A 230 3.42 14.15 -15.02
N LEU A 231 4.16 14.97 -14.28
CA LEU A 231 3.92 16.40 -14.20
C LEU A 231 4.18 17.05 -15.56
N GLN A 232 3.19 17.77 -16.09
CA GLN A 232 3.28 18.47 -17.37
C GLN A 232 3.59 19.96 -17.20
N GLY A 233 3.19 20.57 -16.09
CA GLY A 233 3.48 21.97 -15.81
C GLY A 233 2.59 22.54 -14.71
N VAL A 234 2.70 23.85 -14.49
CA VAL A 234 1.88 24.59 -13.53
C VAL A 234 1.24 25.79 -14.21
N ILE A 235 -0.03 26.01 -13.92
CA ILE A 235 -0.84 27.08 -14.48
C ILE A 235 -1.28 28.05 -13.38
N ASP A 236 -1.93 29.12 -13.83
CA ASP A 236 -2.50 30.18 -13.00
C ASP A 236 -1.56 30.95 -12.07
N PHE A 237 -0.94 31.99 -12.62
CA PHE A 237 -0.08 32.92 -11.89
C PHE A 237 -0.85 34.07 -11.24
N GLY A 238 -2.17 33.89 -11.03
CA GLY A 238 -3.09 34.88 -10.47
C GLY A 238 -2.64 35.42 -9.11
N ASP A 239 -2.01 34.57 -8.30
CA ASP A 239 -1.62 34.83 -6.90
C ASP A 239 -0.14 35.16 -6.69
N LEU A 240 0.64 35.29 -7.77
CA LEU A 240 2.05 35.66 -7.69
C LEU A 240 2.28 36.92 -6.84
N ILE A 241 3.09 36.81 -5.78
CA ILE A 241 3.29 37.89 -4.81
C ILE A 241 4.69 37.82 -4.19
N ARG A 242 5.16 38.94 -3.62
CA ARG A 242 6.35 38.97 -2.76
C ARG A 242 5.96 38.82 -1.28
N THR A 243 6.21 37.65 -0.69
CA THR A 243 5.92 37.33 0.72
C THR A 243 6.94 36.32 1.28
N TRP A 244 6.68 35.73 2.45
CA TRP A 244 7.55 34.68 3.01
C TRP A 244 7.62 33.48 2.07
N ARG A 245 8.84 33.07 1.71
CA ARG A 245 9.10 31.94 0.79
C ARG A 245 8.31 30.69 1.16
N ILE A 246 8.42 30.28 2.43
CA ILE A 246 7.81 29.06 2.97
C ILE A 246 6.28 28.97 2.77
N THR A 247 5.63 30.11 2.47
CA THR A 247 4.18 30.16 2.20
C THR A 247 3.82 29.29 0.99
N ASP A 248 4.66 29.20 -0.05
CA ASP A 248 4.32 28.43 -1.27
C ASP A 248 4.21 26.93 -0.96
N LEU A 249 5.17 26.40 -0.19
CA LEU A 249 5.11 25.02 0.30
C LEU A 249 3.94 24.80 1.27
N SER A 250 3.62 25.79 2.11
CA SER A 250 2.46 25.67 3.02
C SER A 250 1.13 25.58 2.26
N VAL A 251 0.98 26.31 1.15
CA VAL A 251 -0.20 26.23 0.28
C VAL A 251 -0.25 24.87 -0.41
N THR A 252 0.88 24.44 -0.98
CA THR A 252 1.02 23.12 -1.62
C THR A 252 0.63 21.99 -0.67
N CYS A 253 1.21 21.98 0.54
CA CYS A 253 0.92 20.96 1.55
C CYS A 253 -0.54 21.02 2.03
N ALA A 254 -1.13 22.21 2.20
CA ALA A 254 -2.53 22.33 2.59
C ALA A 254 -3.47 21.72 1.55
N ALA A 255 -3.23 21.99 0.25
CA ALA A 255 -4.03 21.44 -0.84
C ALA A 255 -4.02 19.90 -0.84
N LEU A 256 -2.89 19.28 -0.52
CA LEU A 256 -2.76 17.81 -0.49
C LEU A 256 -3.52 17.12 0.66
N LEU A 257 -3.99 17.84 1.68
CA LEU A 257 -4.57 17.23 2.88
C LEU A 257 -5.96 16.62 2.65
N HIS A 258 -6.72 17.01 1.63
CA HIS A 258 -8.00 16.34 1.33
C HIS A 258 -7.83 14.97 0.64
N HIS A 259 -6.62 14.67 0.12
CA HIS A 259 -6.26 13.34 -0.38
C HIS A 259 -5.75 12.39 0.71
N ALA A 260 -5.68 12.87 1.96
CA ALA A 260 -4.92 12.23 3.03
C ALA A 260 -5.64 11.05 3.70
N GLY A 261 -6.95 10.89 3.47
CA GLY A 261 -7.77 9.91 4.19
C GLY A 261 -7.69 10.07 5.72
N GLY A 262 -7.48 11.30 6.20
CA GLY A 262 -7.35 11.60 7.64
C GLY A 262 -5.93 11.64 8.20
N ASP A 263 -4.88 11.31 7.44
CA ASP A 263 -3.49 11.31 7.96
C ASP A 263 -2.66 12.54 7.55
N PRO A 264 -2.40 13.50 8.45
CA PRO A 264 -1.64 14.70 8.11
C PRO A 264 -0.18 14.44 7.74
N LEU A 265 0.38 13.25 8.03
CA LEU A 265 1.75 12.91 7.65
C LEU A 265 1.91 12.62 6.16
N VAL A 266 0.81 12.54 5.38
CA VAL A 266 0.86 12.33 3.93
C VAL A 266 1.69 13.40 3.21
N ILE A 267 1.86 14.60 3.78
CA ILE A 267 2.62 15.70 3.17
C ILE A 267 4.14 15.55 3.29
N LEU A 268 4.65 14.64 4.12
CA LEU A 268 6.09 14.52 4.39
C LEU A 268 6.94 14.21 3.14
N PRO A 269 6.49 13.41 2.14
CA PRO A 269 7.20 13.26 0.88
C PRO A 269 7.36 14.58 0.12
N ALA A 270 6.33 15.45 0.12
CA ALA A 270 6.42 16.78 -0.49
C ALA A 270 7.46 17.66 0.23
N VAL A 271 7.44 17.67 1.56
CA VAL A 271 8.41 18.41 2.38
C VAL A 271 9.84 17.95 2.10
N ARG A 272 10.08 16.63 2.07
CA ARG A 272 11.39 16.04 1.78
C ARG A 272 11.87 16.40 0.37
N ALA A 273 10.97 16.30 -0.62
CA ALA A 273 11.29 16.63 -2.00
C ALA A 273 11.62 18.11 -2.19
N TYR A 274 10.83 19.01 -1.60
CA TYR A 274 11.12 20.45 -1.59
C TYR A 274 12.50 20.70 -0.96
N HIS A 275 12.73 20.19 0.25
CA HIS A 275 13.98 20.42 0.99
C HIS A 275 15.21 19.89 0.24
N GLY A 276 15.07 18.79 -0.50
CA GLY A 276 16.13 18.25 -1.35
C GLY A 276 16.49 19.15 -2.55
N VAL A 277 15.56 19.95 -3.05
CA VAL A 277 15.77 20.90 -4.16
C VAL A 277 16.20 22.28 -3.65
N ASN A 278 15.43 22.84 -2.71
CA ASN A 278 15.61 24.17 -2.16
C ASN A 278 15.65 24.08 -0.63
N PRO A 279 16.84 23.86 -0.03
CA PRO A 279 16.95 23.62 1.40
C PRO A 279 16.31 24.70 2.28
N LEU A 280 15.47 24.25 3.20
CA LEU A 280 14.78 25.08 4.18
C LEU A 280 15.63 25.30 5.42
N LYS A 281 15.54 26.49 6.01
CA LYS A 281 16.09 26.77 7.34
C LYS A 281 15.20 26.15 8.42
N ARG A 282 15.78 25.94 9.60
CA ARG A 282 15.04 25.43 10.77
C ARG A 282 13.81 26.29 11.09
N GLU A 283 13.92 27.61 11.04
CA GLU A 283 12.80 28.52 11.32
C GLU A 283 11.68 28.41 10.27
N GLU A 284 12.02 28.10 9.01
CA GLU A 284 11.02 27.83 7.96
C GLU A 284 10.33 26.48 8.20
N LEU A 285 11.09 25.43 8.54
CA LEU A 285 10.53 24.12 8.90
C LEU A 285 9.57 24.21 10.10
N GLN A 286 9.91 25.02 11.11
CA GLN A 286 9.06 25.26 12.27
C GLN A 286 7.82 26.12 11.95
N ALA A 287 7.91 27.01 10.96
CA ALA A 287 6.80 27.85 10.52
C ALA A 287 5.82 27.09 9.61
N LEU A 288 6.25 26.02 8.94
CA LEU A 288 5.46 25.33 7.92
C LEU A 288 4.10 24.84 8.42
N TRP A 289 4.06 24.06 9.51
CA TRP A 289 2.78 23.52 10.00
C TRP A 289 1.82 24.60 10.51
N PRO A 290 2.26 25.60 11.31
CA PRO A 290 1.43 26.76 11.63
C PRO A 290 0.86 27.51 10.43
N LEU A 291 1.64 27.67 9.35
CA LEU A 291 1.15 28.29 8.12
C LEU A 291 0.08 27.42 7.45
N ILE A 292 0.24 26.09 7.41
CA ILE A 292 -0.76 25.15 6.87
C ILE A 292 -2.08 25.26 7.65
N VAL A 293 -2.03 25.27 9.00
CA VAL A 293 -3.23 25.40 9.83
C VAL A 293 -3.93 26.75 9.62
N ALA A 294 -3.15 27.84 9.57
CA ALA A 294 -3.71 29.17 9.29
C ALA A 294 -4.33 29.24 7.89
N ARG A 295 -3.69 28.63 6.89
CA ARG A 295 -4.21 28.52 5.52
C ARG A 295 -5.53 27.75 5.49
N ALA A 296 -5.59 26.60 6.16
CA ALA A 296 -6.81 25.80 6.23
C ALA A 296 -7.99 26.55 6.88
N ALA A 297 -7.73 27.30 7.96
CA ALA A 297 -8.74 28.16 8.57
C ALA A 297 -9.23 29.27 7.62
N VAL A 298 -8.30 29.91 6.89
CA VAL A 298 -8.64 30.93 5.89
C VAL A 298 -9.47 30.34 4.76
N LEU A 299 -9.16 29.12 4.27
CA LEU A 299 -9.94 28.43 3.23
C LEU A 299 -11.40 28.27 3.66
N VAL A 300 -11.65 27.60 4.79
CA VAL A 300 -13.00 27.38 5.33
C VAL A 300 -13.77 28.69 5.50
N LEU A 301 -13.16 29.70 6.13
CA LEU A 301 -13.83 30.98 6.37
C LEU A 301 -14.17 31.73 5.08
N SER A 302 -13.30 31.62 4.08
CA SER A 302 -13.50 32.26 2.78
C SER A 302 -14.57 31.52 1.96
N GLY A 303 -14.56 30.19 1.98
CA GLY A 303 -15.58 29.36 1.34
C GLY A 303 -16.98 29.58 1.92
N GLU A 304 -17.11 29.59 3.25
CA GLU A 304 -18.38 29.89 3.94
C GLU A 304 -18.89 31.30 3.61
N GLN A 305 -17.98 32.29 3.54
CA GLN A 305 -18.35 33.63 3.14
C GLN A 305 -18.87 33.65 1.70
N GLN A 306 -18.19 32.97 0.78
CA GLN A 306 -18.57 32.93 -0.63
C GLN A 306 -19.93 32.26 -0.83
N VAL A 307 -20.18 31.13 -0.16
CA VAL A 307 -21.48 30.43 -0.18
C VAL A 307 -22.59 31.31 0.41
N SER A 308 -22.29 32.14 1.41
CA SER A 308 -23.26 33.09 1.96
C SER A 308 -23.63 34.24 0.99
N ILE A 309 -22.69 34.66 0.14
CA ILE A 309 -22.86 35.75 -0.84
C ILE A 309 -23.57 35.25 -2.10
N ASP A 310 -23.19 34.07 -2.60
CA ASP A 310 -23.81 33.43 -3.77
C ASP A 310 -24.21 31.98 -3.46
N PRO A 311 -25.36 31.77 -2.79
CA PRO A 311 -25.85 30.44 -2.44
C PRO A 311 -26.15 29.55 -3.65
N GLY A 312 -26.23 30.11 -4.86
CA GLY A 312 -26.50 29.40 -6.11
C GLY A 312 -25.26 28.76 -6.75
N ASN A 313 -24.05 29.11 -6.30
CA ASN A 313 -22.81 28.62 -6.89
C ASN A 313 -22.48 27.19 -6.43
N GLN A 314 -22.81 26.21 -7.29
CA GLN A 314 -22.53 24.78 -7.05
C GLN A 314 -21.03 24.52 -6.81
N TYR A 315 -20.16 25.15 -7.61
CA TYR A 315 -18.71 24.98 -7.51
C TYR A 315 -18.15 25.39 -6.14
N SER A 316 -18.61 26.53 -5.60
CA SER A 316 -18.22 26.97 -4.26
C SER A 316 -18.73 26.05 -3.15
N ARG A 317 -19.90 25.42 -3.31
CA ARG A 317 -20.43 24.47 -2.33
C ARG A 317 -19.69 23.14 -2.34
N ASP A 318 -19.34 22.66 -3.52
CA ASP A 318 -18.62 21.38 -3.66
C ASP A 318 -17.20 21.51 -3.07
N ASN A 319 -16.50 22.62 -3.36
CA ASN A 319 -15.17 22.91 -2.80
C ASN A 319 -15.16 23.07 -1.27
N LEU A 320 -16.23 23.62 -0.68
CA LEU A 320 -16.32 23.83 0.77
C LEU A 320 -16.15 22.52 1.56
N SER A 321 -16.60 21.38 1.00
CA SER A 321 -16.41 20.08 1.63
C SER A 321 -14.92 19.70 1.74
N HIS A 322 -14.14 19.94 0.68
CA HIS A 322 -12.70 19.71 0.67
C HIS A 322 -11.97 20.67 1.64
N GLU A 323 -12.38 21.93 1.70
CA GLU A 323 -11.78 22.92 2.61
C GLU A 323 -11.95 22.53 4.08
N TRP A 324 -13.14 22.06 4.44
CA TRP A 324 -13.41 21.51 5.79
C TRP A 324 -12.58 20.25 6.07
N GLU A 325 -12.43 19.35 5.09
CA GLU A 325 -11.57 18.18 5.24
C GLU A 325 -10.11 18.56 5.50
N ILE A 326 -9.55 19.49 4.70
CA ILE A 326 -8.19 20.03 4.90
C ILE A 326 -8.04 20.55 6.33
N PHE A 327 -9.01 21.34 6.82
CA PHE A 327 -8.96 21.89 8.17
C PHE A 327 -9.06 20.83 9.26
N HIS A 328 -9.93 19.83 9.10
CA HIS A 328 -10.03 18.71 10.03
C HIS A 328 -8.75 17.87 10.08
N VAL A 329 -8.13 17.58 8.93
CA VAL A 329 -6.85 16.86 8.87
C VAL A 329 -5.73 17.69 9.50
N ALA A 330 -5.63 18.98 9.18
CA ALA A 330 -4.61 19.88 9.71
C ALA A 330 -4.71 20.07 11.25
N THR A 331 -5.89 19.86 11.83
CA THR A 331 -6.15 19.97 13.27
C THR A 331 -6.31 18.62 13.99
N SER A 332 -6.12 17.51 13.26
CA SER A 332 -6.31 16.14 13.79
C SER A 332 -5.22 15.68 14.76
N VAL A 333 -4.07 16.36 14.79
CA VAL A 333 -2.90 16.03 15.61
C VAL A 333 -2.31 17.27 16.28
N PRO A 334 -1.58 17.13 17.41
CA PRO A 334 -0.89 18.25 18.03
C PRO A 334 0.17 18.88 17.10
N PHE A 335 0.34 20.19 17.18
CA PHE A 335 1.37 20.93 16.42
C PHE A 335 2.77 20.36 16.64
N GLU A 336 3.08 19.95 17.86
CA GLU A 336 4.37 19.36 18.23
C GLU A 336 4.69 18.10 17.42
N LEU A 337 3.67 17.29 17.12
CA LEU A 337 3.86 16.06 16.35
C LEU A 337 4.30 16.38 14.93
N MET A 338 3.61 17.33 14.28
CA MET A 338 3.92 17.70 12.91
C MET A 338 5.23 18.49 12.82
N GLU A 339 5.55 19.34 13.79
CA GLU A 339 6.87 19.96 13.88
C GLU A 339 7.97 18.90 13.96
N ALA A 340 7.82 17.91 14.86
CA ALA A 340 8.78 16.82 14.99
C ALA A 340 8.89 15.99 13.69
N ALA A 341 7.76 15.68 13.04
CA ALA A 341 7.71 14.91 11.81
C ALA A 341 8.38 15.65 10.63
N ILE A 342 8.12 16.95 10.48
CA ILE A 342 8.72 17.81 9.45
C ILE A 342 10.24 17.91 9.66
N LEU A 343 10.70 18.13 10.90
CA LEU A 343 12.13 18.15 11.21
C LEU A 343 12.80 16.81 10.86
N VAL A 344 12.20 15.68 11.27
CA VAL A 344 12.73 14.34 10.94
C VAL A 344 12.76 14.11 9.42
N ALA A 345 11.72 14.53 8.69
CA ALA A 345 11.67 14.40 7.24
C ALA A 345 12.75 15.21 6.51
N ALA A 346 13.17 16.34 7.10
CA ALA A 346 14.29 17.17 6.64
C ALA A 346 15.66 16.72 7.16
N GLY A 347 15.75 15.63 7.94
CA GLY A 347 17.00 15.16 8.53
C GLY A 347 17.47 15.96 9.76
N GLU A 348 16.61 16.80 10.32
CA GLU A 348 16.82 17.51 11.59
C GLU A 348 16.25 16.74 12.79
N SER A 349 16.66 17.13 14.00
CA SER A 349 16.13 16.57 15.24
C SER A 349 15.76 17.63 16.27
N LEU A 350 14.86 17.25 17.18
CA LEU A 350 14.59 18.04 18.38
C LEU A 350 15.78 17.96 19.35
N PRO A 351 16.07 19.02 20.12
CA PRO A 351 17.19 19.03 21.07
C PRO A 351 17.06 17.89 22.09
N VAL A 352 18.08 17.08 22.30
CA VAL A 352 18.04 15.93 23.24
C VAL A 352 17.60 16.39 24.65
N ILE A 353 16.73 15.61 25.31
CA ILE A 353 16.38 15.85 26.72
C ILE A 353 17.62 15.52 27.56
N ALA A 354 18.21 16.53 28.20
CA ALA A 354 19.37 16.33 29.06
C ALA A 354 19.00 15.40 30.23
N SER A 355 19.60 14.22 30.26
CA SER A 355 19.42 13.23 31.33
C SER A 355 20.26 13.54 32.58
N GLN A 356 21.22 14.46 32.47
CA GLN A 356 22.07 14.87 33.57
C GLN A 356 21.25 15.65 34.61
N GLY A 357 21.06 15.03 35.79
CA GLY A 357 20.43 15.69 36.92
C GLY A 357 19.05 15.17 37.32
N PHE A 358 18.53 14.10 36.72
CA PHE A 358 17.36 13.42 37.28
C PHE A 358 17.70 12.71 38.60
N ALA A 359 16.76 12.68 39.53
CA ALA A 359 16.74 11.69 40.61
C ALA A 359 16.13 10.39 40.06
N PRO A 360 16.56 9.22 40.54
CA PRO A 360 15.91 7.97 40.17
C PRO A 360 14.44 7.98 40.57
N LEU A 361 13.57 7.56 39.65
CA LEU A 361 12.12 7.43 39.91
C LEU A 361 11.83 6.36 40.99
N LEU A 362 12.65 5.30 41.00
CA LEU A 362 12.55 4.15 41.90
C LEU A 362 13.89 3.95 42.62
N PRO A 363 14.26 4.81 43.59
CA PRO A 363 15.59 4.83 44.19
C PRO A 363 15.99 3.49 44.83
N ASN A 364 15.04 2.78 45.43
CA ASN A 364 15.27 1.47 46.07
C ASN A 364 15.58 0.34 45.08
N LEU A 365 15.35 0.57 43.78
CA LEU A 365 15.55 -0.43 42.72
C LEU A 365 16.73 -0.09 41.79
N VAL A 366 17.43 1.02 42.04
CA VAL A 366 18.60 1.42 41.25
C VAL A 366 19.69 0.34 41.35
N GLY A 367 20.22 -0.08 40.21
CA GLY A 367 21.25 -1.11 40.11
C GLY A 367 20.75 -2.54 40.33
N ARG A 368 19.43 -2.76 40.49
CA ARG A 368 18.83 -4.10 40.48
C ARG A 368 18.63 -4.56 39.04
N GLU A 369 18.75 -5.86 38.82
CA GLU A 369 18.48 -6.45 37.50
C GLU A 369 16.97 -6.64 37.29
N PHE A 370 16.50 -6.30 36.09
CA PHE A 370 15.14 -6.55 35.63
C PHE A 370 15.17 -7.60 34.53
N ALA A 371 14.23 -8.55 34.58
CA ALA A 371 13.95 -9.40 33.42
C ALA A 371 13.29 -8.54 32.32
N LEU A 372 14.03 -8.25 31.25
CA LEU A 372 13.50 -7.54 30.09
C LEU A 372 12.78 -8.52 29.17
N ILE A 373 11.47 -8.37 29.07
CA ILE A 373 10.63 -9.29 28.28
C ILE A 373 10.50 -8.80 26.85
N ASP A 374 10.83 -9.70 25.92
CA ASP A 374 10.61 -9.51 24.51
C ASP A 374 9.13 -9.68 24.20
N LEU A 375 8.46 -8.60 23.81
CA LEU A 375 7.06 -8.58 23.36
C LEU A 375 6.98 -8.24 21.86
N GLY A 376 8.10 -8.40 21.14
CA GLY A 376 8.24 -8.18 19.72
C GLY A 376 7.66 -9.30 18.85
N VAL A 377 7.75 -9.09 17.54
CA VAL A 377 7.23 -10.02 16.52
C VAL A 377 7.94 -11.38 16.59
N LEU A 378 9.24 -11.39 16.87
CA LEU A 378 10.05 -12.60 16.98
C LEU A 378 10.01 -13.26 18.36
N SER A 379 9.20 -12.73 19.29
CA SER A 379 9.20 -13.22 20.67
C SER A 379 8.84 -14.70 20.75
N PRO A 380 9.65 -15.51 21.46
CA PRO A 380 9.37 -16.93 21.68
C PRO A 380 8.18 -17.14 22.63
N HIS A 381 7.73 -16.10 23.33
CA HIS A 381 6.56 -16.17 24.21
C HIS A 381 5.24 -16.23 23.43
N PHE A 382 5.28 -15.85 22.15
CA PHE A 382 4.10 -15.87 21.30
C PHE A 382 4.07 -17.12 20.43
N GLU A 383 3.17 -18.05 20.74
CA GLU A 383 2.97 -19.29 20.02
C GLU A 383 1.48 -19.59 19.86
N ALA A 384 1.11 -20.30 18.78
CA ALA A 384 -0.26 -20.76 18.55
C ALA A 384 -1.37 -19.68 18.72
N GLY A 385 -1.08 -18.43 18.32
CA GLY A 385 -2.06 -17.33 18.38
C GLY A 385 -2.31 -16.76 19.78
N ASN A 386 -1.58 -17.17 20.81
CA ASN A 386 -1.78 -16.67 22.18
C ASN A 386 -1.61 -15.15 22.32
N TRP A 387 -0.91 -14.50 21.38
CA TRP A 387 -0.71 -13.06 21.33
C TRP A 387 -1.99 -12.27 21.06
N GLU A 388 -3.02 -12.91 20.49
CA GLU A 388 -4.35 -12.31 20.31
C GLU A 388 -5.15 -12.23 21.62
N GLN A 389 -4.69 -12.92 22.69
CA GLN A 389 -5.39 -12.92 23.96
C GLN A 389 -5.27 -11.55 24.64
N PRO A 390 -6.40 -10.94 25.07
CA PRO A 390 -6.37 -9.70 25.83
C PRO A 390 -5.51 -9.84 27.09
N GLY A 391 -4.61 -8.88 27.30
CA GLY A 391 -3.77 -8.82 28.49
C GLY A 391 -2.51 -9.70 28.47
N ILE A 392 -2.16 -10.32 27.33
CA ILE A 392 -1.01 -11.22 27.23
C ILE A 392 0.31 -10.55 27.65
N ASP A 393 0.56 -9.30 27.22
CA ASP A 393 1.76 -8.54 27.62
C ASP A 393 1.87 -8.42 29.15
N GLN A 394 0.77 -8.07 29.82
CA GLN A 394 0.76 -7.94 31.28
C GLN A 394 0.99 -9.28 31.97
N ARG A 395 0.39 -10.36 31.45
CA ARG A 395 0.56 -11.70 31.99
C ARG A 395 2.01 -12.15 31.89
N LEU A 396 2.65 -11.98 30.73
CA LEU A 396 4.06 -12.32 30.52
C LEU A 396 4.99 -11.53 31.45
N LEU A 397 4.72 -10.23 31.66
CA LEU A 397 5.47 -9.42 32.63
C LEU A 397 5.27 -9.91 34.08
N GLN A 398 4.06 -10.30 34.45
CA GLN A 398 3.76 -10.84 35.79
C GLN A 398 4.46 -12.18 36.03
N GLU A 399 4.41 -13.09 35.06
CA GLU A 399 5.08 -14.39 35.11
C GLU A 399 6.60 -14.22 35.22
N ALA A 400 7.17 -13.31 34.43
CA ALA A 400 8.58 -12.96 34.52
C ALA A 400 8.97 -12.38 35.88
N ALA A 401 8.18 -11.46 36.42
CA ALA A 401 8.43 -10.89 37.75
C ALA A 401 8.29 -11.94 38.85
N ALA A 402 7.35 -12.88 38.74
CA ALA A 402 7.24 -13.99 39.68
C ALA A 402 8.48 -14.91 39.66
N ALA A 403 9.09 -15.11 38.49
CA ALA A 403 10.30 -15.92 38.33
C ALA A 403 11.60 -15.19 38.71
N HIS A 404 11.71 -13.89 38.42
CA HIS A 404 12.96 -13.12 38.52
C HIS A 404 12.94 -11.96 39.53
N GLY A 405 11.80 -11.76 40.20
CA GLY A 405 11.58 -10.70 41.19
C GLY A 405 11.18 -9.34 40.59
N LEU A 406 11.79 -8.93 39.48
CA LEU A 406 11.52 -7.68 38.77
C LEU A 406 11.43 -7.95 37.26
N ALA A 407 10.46 -7.36 36.58
CA ALA A 407 10.35 -7.45 35.13
C ALA A 407 9.98 -6.11 34.50
N ALA A 408 10.41 -5.89 33.27
CA ALA A 408 10.05 -4.71 32.49
C ALA A 408 9.93 -5.01 31.00
N SER A 409 9.09 -4.24 30.32
CA SER A 409 8.99 -4.24 28.86
C SER A 409 10.07 -3.36 28.24
N ARG A 410 10.30 -3.48 26.92
CA ARG A 410 11.21 -2.60 26.19
C ARG A 410 10.53 -1.36 25.61
N TYR A 411 11.12 -0.18 25.78
CA TYR A 411 10.69 1.06 25.15
C TYR A 411 10.92 1.01 23.63
N GLY A 412 9.93 1.46 22.84
CA GLY A 412 10.02 1.50 21.38
C GLY A 412 9.99 0.14 20.66
N GLN A 413 9.93 -0.98 21.37
CA GLN A 413 9.80 -2.30 20.75
C GLN A 413 8.34 -2.53 20.32
N TYR A 414 8.10 -2.67 19.02
CA TYR A 414 6.78 -2.94 18.46
C TYR A 414 6.13 -4.17 19.11
N ARG A 415 4.83 -4.07 19.45
CA ARG A 415 4.09 -5.14 20.13
C ARG A 415 3.30 -6.00 19.14
N LEU A 416 3.59 -7.29 19.10
CA LEU A 416 2.80 -8.24 18.31
C LEU A 416 1.35 -8.33 18.82
N SER A 417 1.12 -8.25 20.12
CA SER A 417 -0.22 -8.26 20.75
C SER A 417 -1.12 -7.09 20.33
N ARG A 418 -0.58 -6.13 19.55
CA ARG A 418 -1.29 -4.97 18.99
C ARG A 418 -1.52 -5.07 17.49
N THR A 419 -1.01 -6.11 16.84
CA THR A 419 -1.27 -6.39 15.43
C THR A 419 -2.77 -6.55 15.20
N ARG A 420 -3.25 -6.01 14.07
CA ARG A 420 -4.65 -6.07 13.66
C ARG A 420 -4.76 -6.81 12.33
N PRO A 421 -5.20 -8.08 12.33
CA PRO A 421 -5.58 -8.78 11.12
C PRO A 421 -6.76 -8.07 10.40
N ASP A 422 -6.86 -8.24 9.09
CA ASP A 422 -7.94 -7.69 8.25
C ASP A 422 -8.19 -6.18 8.46
N SER A 423 -7.11 -5.39 8.46
CA SER A 423 -7.13 -3.93 8.68
C SER A 423 -6.29 -3.19 7.64
N ALA A 424 -6.89 -2.20 6.98
CA ALA A 424 -6.16 -1.28 6.12
C ALA A 424 -5.35 -0.25 6.93
N ASP A 425 -5.85 0.07 8.13
CA ASP A 425 -5.19 0.98 9.06
C ASP A 425 -3.93 0.36 9.65
N GLU A 426 -2.88 1.16 9.69
CA GLU A 426 -1.64 0.77 10.36
C GLU A 426 -1.87 0.59 11.87
N PRO A 427 -1.43 -0.53 12.47
CA PRO A 427 -1.67 -0.78 13.89
C PRO A 427 -0.77 0.08 14.79
N GLN A 428 -1.29 0.46 15.95
CA GLN A 428 -0.54 1.21 16.97
C GLN A 428 0.30 0.27 17.83
N THR A 429 1.42 -0.19 17.26
CA THR A 429 2.29 -1.21 17.85
C THR A 429 3.48 -0.63 18.61
N CYS A 430 3.91 0.61 18.32
CA CYS A 430 5.09 1.21 18.96
C CYS A 430 4.75 1.83 20.33
N PRO A 431 5.29 1.32 21.45
CA PRO A 431 5.05 1.89 22.77
C PRO A 431 5.91 3.13 23.03
N LEU A 432 5.28 4.19 23.54
CA LEU A 432 5.91 5.43 24.01
C LEU A 432 6.07 5.45 25.54
N HIS A 433 6.21 4.28 26.16
CA HIS A 433 6.30 4.08 27.60
C HIS A 433 7.03 2.77 27.91
N VAL A 434 7.30 2.54 29.19
CA VAL A 434 7.79 1.27 29.73
C VAL A 434 6.81 0.79 30.80
N ASP A 435 6.37 -0.47 30.69
CA ASP A 435 5.66 -1.19 31.74
C ASP A 435 6.66 -1.95 32.62
N LEU A 436 6.48 -1.86 33.94
CA LEU A 436 7.28 -2.51 34.97
C LEU A 436 6.39 -3.31 35.93
N GLN A 437 6.90 -4.46 36.37
CA GLN A 437 6.38 -5.21 37.49
C GLN A 437 7.40 -5.19 38.62
N VAL A 438 7.04 -4.48 39.69
CA VAL A 438 7.87 -4.27 40.89
C VAL A 438 7.03 -4.51 42.14
N PRO A 439 7.63 -4.72 43.33
CA PRO A 439 6.86 -4.94 44.56
C PRO A 439 5.88 -3.81 44.86
N MET A 440 4.65 -4.15 45.24
CA MET A 440 3.68 -3.18 45.76
C MET A 440 4.25 -2.47 47.01
N GLY A 441 3.91 -1.21 47.19
CA GLY A 441 4.46 -0.36 48.25
C GLY A 441 5.84 0.22 47.92
N THR A 442 6.42 -0.08 46.75
CA THR A 442 7.69 0.55 46.35
C THR A 442 7.50 2.07 46.24
N PRO A 443 8.28 2.89 46.95
CA PRO A 443 8.19 4.35 46.86
C PRO A 443 8.56 4.85 45.45
N VAL A 444 7.78 5.81 44.97
CA VAL A 444 8.01 6.51 43.71
C VAL A 444 8.39 7.95 44.03
N GLU A 445 9.55 8.41 43.57
CA GLU A 445 10.08 9.74 43.87
C GLU A 445 10.10 10.66 42.65
N ALA A 446 9.99 11.97 42.90
CA ALA A 446 10.01 12.99 41.86
C ALA A 446 11.42 13.09 41.22
N PRO A 447 11.58 12.76 39.92
CA PRO A 447 12.89 12.85 39.26
C PRO A 447 13.42 14.29 39.13
N PHE A 448 12.53 15.28 39.20
CA PHE A 448 12.84 16.71 39.16
C PHE A 448 11.80 17.51 39.97
N ALA A 449 12.07 18.79 40.21
CA ALA A 449 11.10 19.69 40.83
C ALA A 449 9.98 20.06 39.85
N GLY A 450 8.73 20.08 40.32
CA GLY A 450 7.58 20.26 39.46
C GLY A 450 6.25 20.33 40.22
N VAL A 451 5.15 20.28 39.47
CA VAL A 451 3.78 20.27 39.99
C VAL A 451 3.12 18.93 39.69
N VAL A 452 2.47 18.37 40.71
CA VAL A 452 1.75 17.10 40.59
C VAL A 452 0.33 17.36 40.10
N HIS A 453 -0.09 16.62 39.07
CA HIS A 453 -1.44 16.57 38.54
C HIS A 453 -1.98 15.16 38.68
N LEU A 454 -3.21 15.04 39.17
CA LEU A 454 -3.91 13.77 39.30
C LEU A 454 -5.10 13.78 38.36
N SER A 455 -5.29 12.72 37.57
CA SER A 455 -6.44 12.57 36.69
C SER A 455 -7.35 11.42 37.10
N ALA A 456 -8.60 11.47 36.64
CA ALA A 456 -9.66 10.53 37.01
C ALA A 456 -9.37 9.08 36.59
N ASP A 457 -8.48 8.89 35.61
CA ASP A 457 -7.98 7.58 35.15
C ASP A 457 -6.89 6.98 36.08
N GLY A 458 -6.61 7.61 37.22
CA GLY A 458 -5.60 7.16 38.18
C GLY A 458 -4.16 7.47 37.75
N ARG A 459 -3.96 8.31 36.73
CA ARG A 459 -2.63 8.76 36.31
C ARG A 459 -2.12 9.86 37.24
N VAL A 460 -0.86 9.69 37.66
CA VAL A 460 -0.06 10.70 38.36
C VAL A 460 0.87 11.34 37.33
N GLN A 461 0.75 12.65 37.14
CA GLN A 461 1.56 13.42 36.19
C GLN A 461 2.40 14.44 36.96
N LEU A 462 3.71 14.47 36.72
CA LEU A 462 4.62 15.45 37.28
C LEU A 462 5.13 16.35 36.17
N ASP A 463 4.79 17.64 36.25
CA ASP A 463 5.13 18.63 35.23
C ASP A 463 6.19 19.60 35.73
N SER A 464 7.20 19.81 34.89
CA SER A 464 8.15 20.93 35.00
C SER A 464 7.91 21.92 33.85
N ALA A 465 8.73 22.95 33.76
CA ALA A 465 8.66 23.91 32.65
C ALA A 465 8.94 23.26 31.28
N GLN A 466 9.66 22.13 31.21
CA GLN A 466 10.12 21.54 29.95
C GLN A 466 9.70 20.08 29.75
N LEU A 467 9.36 19.37 30.82
CA LEU A 467 9.18 17.92 30.84
C LEU A 467 7.94 17.52 31.64
N SER A 468 7.31 16.43 31.21
CA SER A 468 6.25 15.75 31.93
C SER A 468 6.62 14.29 32.14
N VAL A 469 6.42 13.78 33.36
CA VAL A 469 6.51 12.34 33.67
C VAL A 469 5.14 11.85 34.07
N ARG A 470 4.64 10.82 33.38
CA ARG A 470 3.31 10.24 33.60
C ARG A 470 3.44 8.81 34.09
N LEU A 471 2.67 8.53 35.12
CA LEU A 471 2.74 7.30 35.88
C LEU A 471 1.34 6.72 36.04
N TRP A 472 1.19 5.43 35.76
CA TRP A 472 -0.02 4.66 36.11
C TRP A 472 0.37 3.53 37.06
N GLY A 473 -0.58 3.10 37.90
CA GLY A 473 -0.32 2.08 38.92
C GLY A 473 0.33 2.64 40.19
N VAL A 474 0.24 3.95 40.43
CA VAL A 474 0.77 4.63 41.63
C VAL A 474 -0.38 5.12 42.50
N SER A 475 -0.36 4.78 43.78
CA SER A 475 -1.22 5.40 44.80
C SER A 475 -0.54 6.69 45.27
N PRO A 476 -1.05 7.88 44.92
CA PRO A 476 -0.39 9.14 45.23
C PRO A 476 -0.44 9.44 46.74
N SER A 477 0.64 9.95 47.29
CA SER A 477 0.70 10.47 48.68
C SER A 477 0.44 11.98 48.76
N LEU A 478 0.36 12.65 47.60
CA LEU A 478 0.17 14.10 47.45
C LEU A 478 -1.16 14.42 46.76
N HIS A 479 -1.68 15.62 46.99
CA HIS A 479 -2.86 16.13 46.30
C HIS A 479 -2.49 16.78 44.96
N GLY A 480 -3.44 16.83 44.01
CA GLY A 480 -3.26 17.57 42.76
C GLY A 480 -3.01 19.05 43.01
N GLY A 481 -2.03 19.63 42.32
CA GLY A 481 -1.52 20.99 42.52
C GLY A 481 -0.34 21.10 43.48
N ALA A 482 0.08 20.02 44.14
CA ALA A 482 1.23 20.04 45.03
C ALA A 482 2.53 20.32 44.27
N ALA A 483 3.28 21.33 44.72
CA ALA A 483 4.65 21.57 44.27
C ALA A 483 5.61 20.63 45.00
N VAL A 484 6.49 19.97 44.26
CA VAL A 484 7.45 19.00 44.79
C VAL A 484 8.88 19.38 44.43
N VAL A 485 9.81 19.02 45.31
CA VAL A 485 11.25 19.09 45.02
C VAL A 485 11.76 17.75 44.49
N LYS A 486 12.89 17.78 43.80
CA LYS A 486 13.60 16.58 43.34
C LYS A 486 13.85 15.61 44.51
N GLY A 487 13.52 14.33 44.33
CA GLY A 487 13.64 13.26 45.33
C GLY A 487 12.50 13.19 46.34
N GLN A 488 11.48 14.04 46.22
CA GLN A 488 10.31 13.95 47.10
C GLN A 488 9.41 12.78 46.68
N VAL A 489 8.91 12.00 47.65
CA VAL A 489 8.00 10.88 47.40
C VAL A 489 6.67 11.40 46.84
N LEU A 490 6.31 10.89 45.66
CA LEU A 490 5.04 11.15 44.96
C LEU A 490 3.92 10.21 45.41
N GLY A 491 4.29 8.99 45.81
CA GLY A 491 3.36 7.92 46.15
C GLY A 491 4.05 6.57 46.18
N GLU A 492 3.26 5.51 46.14
CA GLU A 492 3.74 4.13 46.17
C GLU A 492 3.13 3.30 45.05
N VAL A 493 3.88 2.31 44.55
CA VAL A 493 3.38 1.37 43.54
C VAL A 493 2.23 0.53 44.10
N SER A 494 1.13 0.45 43.36
CA SER A 494 -0.12 -0.23 43.74
C SER A 494 -0.58 -1.29 42.72
N GLY A 495 0.17 -1.48 41.64
CA GLY A 495 -0.08 -2.46 40.59
C GLY A 495 1.06 -2.46 39.56
N GLY A 496 0.79 -2.88 38.32
CA GLY A 496 1.74 -2.73 37.22
C GLY A 496 2.05 -1.26 36.99
N LEU A 497 3.33 -0.89 37.08
CA LEU A 497 3.78 0.50 36.96
C LEU A 497 4.06 0.82 35.49
N ARG A 498 3.38 1.82 34.93
CA ARG A 498 3.68 2.35 33.59
C ARG A 498 4.34 3.71 33.70
N VAL A 499 5.42 3.91 32.95
CA VAL A 499 6.20 5.16 32.97
C VAL A 499 6.35 5.72 31.56
N GLN A 500 5.90 6.95 31.36
CA GLN A 500 6.05 7.71 30.12
C GLN A 500 6.72 9.05 30.42
N LEU A 501 7.77 9.38 29.65
CA LEU A 501 8.43 10.68 29.66
C LEU A 501 8.03 11.43 28.38
N SER A 502 7.65 12.70 28.51
CA SER A 502 7.35 13.55 27.35
C SER A 502 7.86 14.97 27.51
N ARG A 503 8.02 15.66 26.39
CA ARG A 503 8.32 17.09 26.33
C ARG A 503 7.05 17.91 26.56
N GLY A 504 7.16 18.91 27.44
CA GLY A 504 6.10 19.87 27.73
C GLY A 504 4.96 19.30 28.57
N ALA A 505 4.44 20.12 29.48
CA ALA A 505 3.31 19.78 30.35
C ALA A 505 1.96 19.67 29.59
N GLY A 506 1.81 20.44 28.50
CA GLY A 506 0.56 20.52 27.72
C GLY A 506 0.37 19.43 26.67
N LEU A 507 1.42 18.69 26.30
CA LEU A 507 1.33 17.66 25.27
C LEU A 507 0.64 16.41 25.86
N ASN A 508 -0.34 15.83 25.18
CA ASN A 508 -0.98 14.58 25.59
C ASN A 508 -0.64 13.42 24.64
N PRO A 509 0.58 12.86 24.71
CA PRO A 509 0.96 11.76 23.84
C PRO A 509 0.13 10.49 24.10
N PRO A 510 -0.11 9.68 23.05
CA PRO A 510 -0.71 8.38 23.24
C PRO A 510 0.28 7.43 23.94
N LEU A 511 -0.22 6.31 24.45
CA LEU A 511 0.65 5.25 24.97
C LEU A 511 1.34 4.48 23.84
N PHE A 512 0.69 4.41 22.69
CA PHE A 512 1.17 3.72 21.50
C PHE A 512 0.91 4.53 20.25
N CYS A 513 1.79 4.39 19.26
CA CYS A 513 1.65 5.02 17.96
C CYS A 513 1.91 4.01 16.84
N THR A 514 1.52 4.38 15.62
CA THR A 514 1.83 3.65 14.40
C THR A 514 3.32 3.75 14.07
N ALA A 515 3.87 2.84 13.25
CA ALA A 515 5.29 2.88 12.89
C ALA A 515 5.61 4.11 12.04
N SER A 516 4.72 4.52 11.13
CA SER A 516 4.82 5.78 10.37
C SER A 516 4.99 7.03 11.25
N ARG A 517 4.37 7.05 12.44
CA ARG A 517 4.43 8.17 13.39
C ARG A 517 5.48 7.99 14.49
N ALA A 518 6.10 6.82 14.58
CA ALA A 518 7.02 6.48 15.67
C ALA A 518 8.23 7.42 15.75
N PRO A 519 8.94 7.78 14.66
CA PRO A 519 10.09 8.67 14.75
C PRO A 519 9.76 10.03 15.39
N ALA A 520 8.62 10.63 14.99
CA ALA A 520 8.18 11.92 15.52
C ALA A 520 7.72 11.82 16.98
N TRP A 521 6.93 10.81 17.32
CA TRP A 521 6.47 10.60 18.69
C TRP A 521 7.59 10.24 19.65
N GLN A 522 8.58 9.43 19.24
CA GLN A 522 9.73 9.08 20.06
C GLN A 522 10.64 10.30 20.30
N ALA A 523 10.70 11.26 19.37
CA ALA A 523 11.40 12.52 19.60
C ALA A 523 10.71 13.39 20.67
N LEU A 524 9.38 13.35 20.74
CA LEU A 524 8.57 14.06 21.74
C LEU A 524 8.46 13.32 23.08
N CYS A 525 8.46 12.00 23.04
CA CYS A 525 8.27 11.12 24.19
C CYS A 525 9.43 10.12 24.29
N PRO A 526 10.66 10.58 24.54
CA PRO A 526 11.83 9.72 24.48
C PRO A 526 11.84 8.69 25.62
N SER A 527 12.79 7.77 25.53
CA SER A 527 12.95 6.71 26.51
C SER A 527 13.01 7.21 27.96
N PRO A 528 12.27 6.59 28.90
CA PRO A 528 12.39 6.86 30.32
C PRO A 528 13.60 6.15 30.98
N ALA A 529 14.49 5.50 30.21
CA ALA A 529 15.63 4.72 30.73
C ALA A 529 16.45 5.48 31.79
N ALA A 530 16.71 6.77 31.57
CA ALA A 530 17.47 7.60 32.50
C ALA A 530 16.73 7.84 33.83
N LEU A 531 15.39 7.92 33.82
CA LEU A 531 14.58 8.06 35.03
C LEU A 531 14.55 6.75 35.84
N LEU A 532 14.52 5.64 35.11
CA LEU A 532 14.43 4.29 35.68
C LEU A 532 15.78 3.76 36.15
N GLY A 533 16.90 4.29 35.63
CA GLY A 533 18.22 3.70 35.82
C GLY A 533 18.32 2.29 35.21
N LEU A 534 17.56 2.04 34.14
CA LEU A 534 17.37 0.73 33.50
C LEU A 534 17.62 0.85 31.99
N ALA A 535 18.43 -0.03 31.43
CA ALA A 535 18.64 -0.14 29.98
C ALA A 535 17.45 -0.82 29.29
N CYS A 536 16.29 -0.15 29.27
CA CYS A 536 15.02 -0.70 28.78
C CYS A 536 14.75 -0.44 27.29
N ASP A 537 15.68 0.12 26.54
CA ASP A 537 15.43 0.44 25.13
C ASP A 537 15.37 -0.84 24.27
N ALA A 538 14.56 -0.80 23.22
CA ALA A 538 14.59 -1.80 22.17
C ALA A 538 15.99 -1.84 21.52
N GLU A 539 16.40 -3.02 21.09
CA GLU A 539 17.61 -3.14 20.27
C GLU A 539 17.38 -2.46 18.92
N VAL A 540 18.43 -1.87 18.38
CA VAL A 540 18.38 -1.25 17.05
C VAL A 540 18.18 -2.38 16.04
N GLU A 541 17.04 -2.36 15.36
CA GLU A 541 16.76 -3.31 14.30
C GLU A 541 17.66 -3.05 13.08
N LEU A 542 17.96 -4.12 12.33
CA LEU A 542 18.60 -4.01 11.04
C LEU A 542 17.70 -3.20 10.10
N ASP A 543 18.29 -2.21 9.44
CA ASP A 543 17.61 -1.47 8.37
C ASP A 543 17.17 -2.44 7.26
N SER A 544 15.87 -2.41 6.93
CA SER A 544 15.26 -3.29 5.92
C SER A 544 15.89 -3.08 4.55
N GLN A 545 16.26 -1.85 4.18
CA GLN A 545 16.94 -1.56 2.91
C GLN A 545 18.35 -2.14 2.88
N ALA A 546 19.12 -1.98 3.96
CA ALA A 546 20.42 -2.63 4.09
C ALA A 546 20.32 -4.17 4.03
N LEU A 547 19.27 -4.77 4.59
CA LEU A 547 19.03 -6.21 4.50
C LEU A 547 18.69 -6.66 3.07
N LEU A 548 17.84 -5.90 2.36
CA LEU A 548 17.51 -6.15 0.96
C LEU A 548 18.76 -6.05 0.07
N ALA A 549 19.60 -5.03 0.26
CA ALA A 549 20.87 -4.90 -0.45
C ALA A 549 21.82 -6.09 -0.20
N ARG A 550 21.85 -6.64 1.02
CA ARG A 550 22.60 -7.86 1.34
C ARG A 550 22.05 -9.09 0.62
N ARG A 551 20.72 -9.20 0.47
CA ARG A 551 20.08 -10.24 -0.34
C ARG A 551 20.52 -10.09 -1.80
N ASP A 552 20.41 -8.91 -2.39
CA ASP A 552 20.75 -8.68 -3.80
C ASP A 552 22.23 -8.96 -4.11
N ALA A 553 23.10 -8.76 -3.13
CA ALA A 553 24.53 -9.07 -3.25
C ALA A 553 24.85 -10.57 -3.17
N SER A 554 23.98 -11.40 -2.59
CA SER A 554 24.28 -12.81 -2.26
C SER A 554 23.32 -13.86 -2.85
N PHE A 555 22.09 -13.47 -3.16
CA PHE A 555 21.06 -14.35 -3.70
C PHE A 555 20.91 -14.11 -5.20
N ALA A 556 20.90 -15.18 -6.00
CA ALA A 556 20.93 -15.06 -7.46
C ALA A 556 19.70 -14.28 -7.98
N ARG A 557 19.94 -13.28 -8.84
CA ARG A 557 18.90 -12.38 -9.38
C ARG A 557 17.78 -13.09 -10.15
N SER A 558 18.01 -14.31 -10.64
CA SER A 558 16.96 -15.14 -11.24
C SER A 558 15.87 -15.54 -10.25
N GLN A 559 16.16 -15.51 -8.94
CA GLN A 559 15.20 -15.75 -7.86
C GLN A 559 14.60 -14.41 -7.39
N LYS A 560 13.58 -13.97 -8.11
CA LYS A 560 12.88 -12.69 -7.90
C LYS A 560 12.25 -12.59 -6.50
N HIS A 561 11.94 -11.37 -6.08
CA HIS A 561 11.03 -11.09 -4.97
C HIS A 561 9.81 -10.33 -5.51
N TYR A 562 8.73 -10.33 -4.74
CA TYR A 562 7.56 -9.48 -5.02
C TYR A 562 7.87 -8.03 -4.62
N TYR A 563 7.24 -7.08 -5.31
CA TYR A 563 7.33 -5.64 -5.07
C TYR A 563 8.74 -5.06 -5.25
N VAL A 564 8.82 -3.75 -5.58
CA VAL A 564 10.11 -3.05 -5.67
C VAL A 564 10.72 -2.85 -4.28
N ASP A 565 9.89 -2.45 -3.32
CA ASP A 565 10.25 -2.28 -1.92
C ASP A 565 9.45 -3.24 -1.01
N PRO A 566 9.85 -4.53 -0.94
CA PRO A 566 9.14 -5.53 -0.15
C PRO A 566 9.27 -5.26 1.35
N PRO A 567 8.17 -5.31 2.13
CA PRO A 567 8.27 -5.27 3.58
C PRO A 567 9.00 -6.51 4.12
N ARG A 568 9.68 -6.35 5.26
CA ARG A 568 10.40 -7.44 5.93
C ARG A 568 9.43 -8.31 6.73
N ILE A 569 9.05 -9.46 6.16
CA ILE A 569 8.16 -10.44 6.79
C ILE A 569 8.95 -11.52 7.53
N GLU A 570 8.69 -11.68 8.81
CA GLU A 570 9.42 -12.63 9.69
C GLU A 570 8.48 -13.49 10.55
N ARG A 571 7.17 -13.25 10.45
CA ARG A 571 6.16 -14.05 11.14
C ARG A 571 4.96 -14.25 10.22
N GLY A 572 4.28 -15.37 10.38
CA GLY A 572 2.97 -15.60 9.76
C GLY A 572 2.03 -16.26 10.73
N TRP A 573 0.74 -16.00 10.55
CA TRP A 573 -0.33 -16.58 11.36
C TRP A 573 -1.57 -16.79 10.52
N ARG A 574 -2.04 -18.03 10.38
CA ARG A 574 -3.19 -18.39 9.55
C ARG A 574 -3.00 -17.85 8.13
N ASN A 575 -3.93 -17.05 7.63
CA ASN A 575 -3.87 -16.41 6.31
C ASN A 575 -3.17 -15.03 6.31
N HIS A 576 -2.32 -14.75 7.31
CA HIS A 576 -1.61 -13.48 7.44
C HIS A 576 -0.10 -13.62 7.49
N LEU A 577 0.57 -12.62 6.92
CA LEU A 577 2.01 -12.37 7.00
C LEU A 577 2.22 -11.11 7.84
N ILE A 578 3.18 -11.13 8.76
CA ILE A 578 3.39 -10.06 9.74
C ILE A 578 4.83 -9.53 9.63
N ASP A 579 4.95 -8.22 9.44
CA ASP A 579 6.25 -7.55 9.40
C ASP A 579 6.83 -7.29 10.80
N MET A 580 8.07 -6.79 10.85
CA MET A 580 8.75 -6.47 12.12
C MET A 580 8.12 -5.32 12.91
N GLN A 581 7.31 -4.48 12.27
CA GLN A 581 6.56 -3.40 12.92
C GLN A 581 5.21 -3.89 13.46
N GLY A 582 4.85 -5.15 13.21
CA GLY A 582 3.59 -5.77 13.63
C GLY A 582 2.41 -5.41 12.73
N ARG A 583 2.64 -4.92 11.50
CA ARG A 583 1.59 -4.79 10.48
C ARG A 583 1.27 -6.17 9.92
N SER A 584 -0.03 -6.46 9.83
CA SER A 584 -0.55 -7.69 9.25
C SER A 584 -0.91 -7.47 7.79
N TYR A 585 -0.50 -8.40 6.94
CA TYR A 585 -0.83 -8.45 5.53
C TYR A 585 -1.66 -9.70 5.25
N LEU A 586 -2.85 -9.53 4.69
CA LEU A 586 -3.68 -10.64 4.23
C LEU A 586 -3.02 -11.29 3.00
N ASP A 587 -2.82 -12.59 3.08
CA ASP A 587 -2.12 -13.38 2.08
C ASP A 587 -3.08 -13.99 1.06
N MET A 588 -3.16 -13.39 -0.13
CA MET A 588 -3.95 -13.92 -1.25
C MET A 588 -3.14 -14.79 -2.22
N LEU A 589 -1.88 -15.09 -1.88
CA LEU A 589 -0.92 -15.67 -2.82
C LEU A 589 -0.45 -17.07 -2.41
N ASN A 590 -0.45 -17.47 -1.15
CA ASN A 590 0.28 -18.68 -0.77
C ASN A 590 -0.59 -19.94 -0.66
N ASN A 591 -0.69 -20.70 -1.76
CA ASN A 591 -1.21 -22.07 -1.75
C ASN A 591 -0.22 -23.12 -1.21
N VAL A 592 1.03 -22.74 -0.97
CA VAL A 592 2.02 -23.60 -0.28
C VAL A 592 1.66 -23.78 1.19
N ALA A 593 1.26 -22.70 1.86
CA ALA A 593 0.78 -22.72 3.24
C ALA A 593 -0.71 -23.09 3.29
N VAL A 594 -1.07 -24.31 2.84
CA VAL A 594 -2.46 -24.77 2.74
C VAL A 594 -3.25 -24.64 4.05
N LEU A 595 -2.63 -24.92 5.20
CA LEU A 595 -3.22 -24.80 6.54
C LEU A 595 -3.17 -23.37 7.10
N GLY A 596 -2.45 -22.48 6.41
CA GLY A 596 -2.00 -21.20 6.94
C GLY A 596 -0.63 -21.28 7.61
N HIS A 597 -0.10 -20.10 7.88
CA HIS A 597 1.21 -19.87 8.48
C HIS A 597 1.19 -20.12 9.99
N GLY A 598 2.32 -20.59 10.52
CA GLY A 598 2.51 -20.74 11.97
C GLY A 598 1.64 -21.82 12.63
N HIS A 599 1.10 -22.77 11.88
CA HIS A 599 0.24 -23.82 12.42
C HIS A 599 0.99 -24.71 13.45
N PRO A 600 0.58 -24.76 14.72
CA PRO A 600 1.37 -25.37 15.80
C PRO A 600 1.61 -26.87 15.62
N ARG A 601 0.65 -27.59 15.02
CA ARG A 601 0.78 -29.03 14.71
C ARG A 601 1.99 -29.33 13.81
N MET A 602 2.30 -28.44 12.86
CA MET A 602 3.41 -28.65 11.92
C MET A 602 4.76 -28.57 12.64
N ALA A 603 4.93 -27.56 13.50
CA ALA A 603 6.13 -27.41 14.31
C ALA A 603 6.31 -28.60 15.27
N ALA A 604 5.24 -29.05 15.91
CA ALA A 604 5.25 -30.19 16.82
C ALA A 604 5.63 -31.50 16.11
N GLU A 605 4.99 -31.85 14.99
CA GLU A 605 5.31 -33.08 14.25
C GLU A 605 6.72 -33.04 13.63
N ALA A 606 7.14 -31.90 13.09
CA ALA A 606 8.48 -31.72 12.54
C ALA A 606 9.53 -31.94 13.65
N SER A 607 9.42 -31.23 14.77
CA SER A 607 10.34 -31.34 15.91
C SER A 607 10.39 -32.77 16.46
N ARG A 608 9.21 -33.37 16.68
CA ARG A 608 9.10 -34.75 17.19
C ARG A 608 9.78 -35.74 16.25
N GLN A 609 9.47 -35.71 14.95
CA GLN A 609 10.02 -36.69 14.02
C GLN A 609 11.53 -36.48 13.78
N TRP A 610 12.00 -35.24 13.74
CA TRP A 610 13.44 -34.94 13.68
C TRP A 610 14.21 -35.47 14.89
N SER A 611 13.60 -35.48 16.08
CA SER A 611 14.23 -36.05 17.29
C SER A 611 14.35 -37.58 17.26
N LEU A 612 13.64 -38.27 16.35
CA LEU A 612 13.60 -39.73 16.25
C LEU A 612 14.44 -40.26 15.09
N LEU A 613 14.03 -39.98 13.86
CA LEU A 613 14.68 -40.49 12.65
C LEU A 613 14.27 -39.64 11.45
N ASN A 614 15.25 -39.24 10.65
CA ASN A 614 15.03 -38.71 9.32
C ASN A 614 16.09 -39.27 8.35
N THR A 615 15.69 -40.16 7.46
CA THR A 615 16.59 -40.88 6.54
C THR A 615 15.89 -41.14 5.19
N ASN A 616 16.60 -41.77 4.25
CA ASN A 616 16.08 -42.10 2.93
C ASN A 616 15.19 -43.36 2.93
N SER A 617 14.39 -43.50 1.87
CA SER A 617 13.37 -44.54 1.68
C SER A 617 13.87 -45.95 1.36
N ARG A 618 15.19 -46.20 1.38
CA ARG A 618 15.73 -47.58 1.32
C ARG A 618 15.63 -48.31 2.66
N PHE A 619 15.49 -47.57 3.75
CA PHE A 619 15.21 -48.15 5.07
C PHE A 619 13.71 -48.38 5.23
N HIS A 620 13.36 -49.39 6.03
CA HIS A 620 11.98 -49.75 6.27
C HIS A 620 11.44 -49.01 7.50
N TYR A 621 10.39 -48.21 7.32
CA TYR A 621 9.69 -47.48 8.38
C TYR A 621 8.21 -47.34 8.05
N ALA A 622 7.35 -47.28 9.06
CA ALA A 622 5.90 -47.28 8.86
C ALA A 622 5.39 -46.03 8.12
N ALA A 623 5.97 -44.86 8.41
CA ALA A 623 5.45 -43.58 7.92
C ALA A 623 5.37 -43.48 6.38
N ILE A 624 6.28 -44.11 5.62
CA ILE A 624 6.20 -44.11 4.14
C ILE A 624 5.06 -44.97 3.63
N ALA A 625 4.80 -46.12 4.26
CA ALA A 625 3.68 -46.98 3.90
C ALA A 625 2.35 -46.31 4.25
N GLU A 626 2.21 -45.85 5.51
CA GLU A 626 1.02 -45.15 6.01
C GLU A 626 0.67 -43.93 5.15
N PHE A 627 1.66 -43.09 4.81
CA PHE A 627 1.39 -41.92 3.99
C PHE A 627 1.02 -42.28 2.55
N SER A 628 1.65 -43.32 1.97
CA SER A 628 1.30 -43.79 0.63
C SER A 628 -0.13 -44.34 0.58
N GLU A 629 -0.55 -45.11 1.59
CA GLU A 629 -1.92 -45.63 1.72
C GLU A 629 -2.94 -44.48 1.82
N ARG A 630 -2.62 -43.44 2.59
CA ARG A 630 -3.45 -42.23 2.73
C ARG A 630 -3.63 -41.49 1.40
N LEU A 631 -2.57 -41.40 0.59
CA LEU A 631 -2.65 -40.78 -0.73
C LEU A 631 -3.46 -41.62 -1.72
N LEU A 632 -3.30 -42.95 -1.68
CA LEU A 632 -4.08 -43.85 -2.52
C LEU A 632 -5.57 -43.85 -2.17
N ALA A 633 -5.92 -43.68 -0.89
CA ALA A 633 -7.31 -43.54 -0.46
C ALA A 633 -7.99 -42.27 -1.01
N LEU A 634 -7.22 -41.27 -1.42
CA LEU A 634 -7.70 -40.03 -2.04
C LEU A 634 -7.65 -40.11 -3.58
N ALA A 635 -6.93 -41.06 -4.15
CA ALA A 635 -6.78 -41.23 -5.58
C ALA A 635 -7.95 -42.04 -6.19
N PRO A 636 -8.16 -41.99 -7.51
CA PRO A 636 -9.10 -42.88 -8.18
C PRO A 636 -8.76 -44.36 -7.94
N ASP A 637 -9.78 -45.21 -7.74
CA ASP A 637 -9.64 -46.65 -7.44
C ASP A 637 -8.72 -47.44 -8.40
N SER A 638 -8.56 -46.96 -9.63
CA SER A 638 -7.67 -47.56 -10.62
C SER A 638 -6.18 -47.35 -10.36
N MET A 639 -5.79 -46.43 -9.46
CA MET A 639 -4.41 -46.10 -9.15
C MET A 639 -3.98 -46.73 -7.83
N ASP A 640 -2.84 -47.41 -7.82
CA ASP A 640 -2.39 -48.23 -6.69
C ASP A 640 -0.88 -48.11 -6.40
N ARG A 641 -0.19 -47.15 -7.03
CA ARG A 641 1.25 -46.89 -6.80
C ARG A 641 1.53 -45.42 -6.54
N VAL A 642 2.46 -45.18 -5.61
CA VAL A 642 2.93 -43.84 -5.23
C VAL A 642 4.45 -43.79 -5.32
N PHE A 643 4.97 -42.75 -5.94
CA PHE A 643 6.37 -42.33 -5.82
C PHE A 643 6.44 -41.03 -5.05
N LEU A 644 7.35 -40.92 -4.08
CA LEU A 644 7.56 -39.71 -3.30
C LEU A 644 8.82 -38.97 -3.76
N VAL A 645 8.70 -37.66 -3.91
CA VAL A 645 9.74 -36.72 -4.36
C VAL A 645 9.71 -35.45 -3.49
N ASN A 646 10.51 -34.44 -3.81
CA ASN A 646 10.70 -33.26 -2.96
C ASN A 646 10.05 -31.98 -3.51
N SER A 647 9.62 -32.00 -4.77
CA SER A 647 9.02 -30.83 -5.42
C SER A 647 8.08 -31.21 -6.55
N GLY A 648 7.31 -30.24 -7.03
CA GLY A 648 6.47 -30.39 -8.20
C GLY A 648 7.28 -30.66 -9.47
N SER A 649 8.42 -29.99 -9.64
CA SER A 649 9.30 -30.22 -10.81
C SER A 649 9.88 -31.63 -10.84
N GLU A 650 10.27 -32.19 -9.68
CA GLU A 650 10.69 -33.59 -9.60
C GLU A 650 9.53 -34.55 -9.91
N ALA A 651 8.30 -34.22 -9.51
CA ALA A 651 7.12 -35.03 -9.81
C ALA A 651 6.84 -35.04 -11.32
N THR A 652 6.92 -33.87 -11.97
CA THR A 652 6.78 -33.72 -13.43
C THR A 652 7.87 -34.49 -14.18
N ASP A 653 9.15 -34.33 -13.82
CA ASP A 653 10.25 -35.07 -14.44
C ASP A 653 10.03 -36.59 -14.33
N LEU A 654 9.60 -37.08 -13.16
CA LEU A 654 9.31 -38.50 -12.97
C LEU A 654 8.09 -38.96 -13.78
N ALA A 655 7.03 -38.15 -13.88
CA ALA A 655 5.86 -38.46 -14.69
C ALA A 655 6.20 -38.56 -16.19
N ILE A 656 7.06 -37.68 -16.71
CA ILE A 656 7.57 -37.77 -18.09
C ILE A 656 8.35 -39.06 -18.29
N ARG A 657 9.21 -39.44 -17.33
CA ARG A 657 9.96 -40.71 -17.41
C ARG A 657 9.04 -41.93 -17.38
N LEU A 658 8.01 -41.93 -16.54
CA LEU A 658 7.00 -42.99 -16.49
C LEU A 658 6.24 -43.10 -17.82
N ALA A 659 5.87 -41.97 -18.42
CA ALA A 659 5.24 -41.94 -19.74
C ALA A 659 6.13 -42.55 -20.83
N TRP A 660 7.42 -42.20 -20.85
CA TRP A 660 8.39 -42.76 -21.78
C TRP A 660 8.56 -44.28 -21.61
N ALA A 661 8.75 -44.74 -20.38
CA ALA A 661 8.96 -46.16 -20.09
C ALA A 661 7.72 -47.01 -20.46
N TYR A 662 6.52 -46.50 -20.16
CA TYR A 662 5.28 -47.24 -20.41
C TYR A 662 4.91 -47.31 -21.89
N SER A 663 5.01 -46.21 -22.63
CA SER A 663 4.61 -46.21 -24.05
C SER A 663 5.71 -46.67 -25.01
N GLY A 664 6.98 -46.67 -24.58
CA GLY A 664 8.14 -46.85 -25.43
C GLY A 664 8.47 -45.65 -26.34
N GLY A 665 7.74 -44.53 -26.19
CA GLY A 665 7.89 -43.30 -26.97
C GLY A 665 8.68 -42.20 -26.28
N ARG A 666 8.89 -41.09 -27.00
CA ARG A 666 9.55 -39.88 -26.45
C ARG A 666 8.73 -38.62 -26.58
N ASP A 667 7.76 -38.61 -27.49
CA ASP A 667 7.02 -37.41 -27.85
C ASP A 667 5.93 -37.08 -26.82
N MET A 668 5.95 -35.86 -26.30
CA MET A 668 4.98 -35.35 -25.33
C MET A 668 4.17 -34.22 -25.94
N LEU A 669 2.85 -34.30 -25.80
CA LEU A 669 1.99 -33.13 -25.98
C LEU A 669 1.96 -32.33 -24.67
N SER A 670 2.15 -31.02 -24.77
CA SER A 670 1.93 -30.09 -23.65
C SER A 670 1.04 -28.94 -24.10
N VAL A 671 0.51 -28.15 -23.18
CA VAL A 671 -0.45 -27.11 -23.52
C VAL A 671 0.17 -25.73 -23.36
N LEU A 672 -0.06 -24.84 -24.33
CA LEU A 672 0.46 -23.46 -24.29
C LEU A 672 0.03 -22.73 -23.01
N GLU A 673 0.82 -21.73 -22.60
CA GLU A 673 0.67 -20.92 -21.37
C GLU A 673 0.84 -21.69 -20.02
N ALA A 674 0.95 -23.02 -20.05
CA ALA A 674 1.09 -23.84 -18.85
C ALA A 674 2.50 -23.74 -18.20
N TYR A 675 2.56 -24.03 -16.89
CA TYR A 675 3.80 -24.13 -16.13
C TYR A 675 3.85 -25.42 -15.30
N HIS A 676 4.87 -26.24 -15.53
CA HIS A 676 5.03 -27.56 -14.91
C HIS A 676 6.32 -27.70 -14.08
N GLY A 677 7.21 -26.71 -14.10
CA GLY A 677 8.43 -26.68 -13.27
C GLY A 677 9.65 -26.08 -13.95
N TRP A 678 10.79 -26.11 -13.25
CA TRP A 678 12.04 -25.46 -13.69
C TRP A 678 13.19 -26.45 -14.00
N THR A 679 13.04 -27.74 -13.67
CA THR A 679 13.99 -28.79 -14.07
C THR A 679 14.01 -28.94 -15.59
N VAL A 680 15.06 -29.54 -16.17
CA VAL A 680 15.17 -29.66 -17.63
C VAL A 680 13.95 -30.33 -18.27
N GLY A 681 13.40 -31.39 -17.67
CA GLY A 681 12.21 -32.07 -18.18
C GLY A 681 10.92 -31.28 -17.96
N ALA A 682 10.71 -30.75 -16.77
CA ALA A 682 9.53 -29.97 -16.43
C ALA A 682 9.47 -28.63 -17.17
N ASP A 683 10.60 -27.93 -17.29
CA ASP A 683 10.70 -26.74 -18.15
C ASP A 683 10.41 -27.15 -19.58
N ALA A 684 10.96 -28.26 -20.11
CA ALA A 684 10.73 -28.73 -21.49
C ALA A 684 9.25 -28.74 -21.89
N VAL A 685 8.33 -29.09 -20.99
CA VAL A 685 6.88 -29.11 -21.26
C VAL A 685 6.13 -27.84 -20.81
N SER A 686 6.82 -26.87 -20.19
CA SER A 686 6.29 -25.56 -19.78
C SER A 686 6.42 -24.51 -20.89
N THR A 687 5.43 -23.64 -21.02
CA THR A 687 5.34 -22.68 -22.14
C THR A 687 4.90 -21.28 -21.76
N SER A 688 4.66 -20.98 -20.48
CA SER A 688 4.36 -19.60 -20.05
C SER A 688 5.53 -18.65 -20.33
N ILE A 689 5.22 -17.56 -21.03
CA ILE A 689 6.21 -16.53 -21.35
C ILE A 689 6.41 -15.53 -20.19
N ALA A 690 5.45 -15.45 -19.26
CA ALA A 690 5.62 -14.71 -18.01
C ALA A 690 6.77 -15.29 -17.15
N ASP A 691 6.89 -16.62 -17.09
CA ASP A 691 7.95 -17.32 -16.35
C ASP A 691 9.26 -17.37 -17.14
N ASN A 692 9.20 -17.70 -18.44
CA ASN A 692 10.35 -17.75 -19.33
C ASN A 692 10.00 -17.07 -20.68
N PRO A 693 10.44 -15.82 -20.93
CA PRO A 693 10.12 -15.10 -22.17
C PRO A 693 10.59 -15.80 -23.45
N LYS A 694 11.50 -16.77 -23.35
CA LYS A 694 12.00 -17.57 -24.47
C LYS A 694 11.45 -18.99 -24.49
N ALA A 695 10.37 -19.27 -23.73
CA ALA A 695 9.82 -20.61 -23.60
C ALA A 695 9.55 -21.22 -24.98
N LEU A 696 8.85 -20.53 -25.86
CA LEU A 696 8.47 -21.07 -27.18
C LEU A 696 9.66 -21.35 -28.11
N GLU A 697 10.78 -20.63 -27.96
CA GLU A 697 11.99 -20.83 -28.76
C GLU A 697 12.87 -21.99 -28.27
N SER A 698 12.71 -22.39 -27.01
CA SER A 698 13.61 -23.31 -26.31
C SER A 698 13.05 -24.73 -26.14
N ARG A 699 11.84 -25.01 -26.64
CA ARG A 699 11.23 -26.34 -26.52
C ARG A 699 11.98 -27.38 -27.38
N PRO A 700 12.34 -28.54 -26.83
CA PRO A 700 13.01 -29.59 -27.60
C PRO A 700 12.05 -30.26 -28.59
N ASP A 701 12.59 -30.89 -29.65
CA ASP A 701 11.81 -31.52 -30.74
C ASP A 701 10.91 -32.69 -30.31
N TRP A 702 11.03 -33.19 -29.08
CA TRP A 702 10.10 -34.19 -28.53
C TRP A 702 8.90 -33.58 -27.81
N VAL A 703 8.81 -32.25 -27.69
CA VAL A 703 7.67 -31.56 -27.10
C VAL A 703 6.86 -30.89 -28.20
N HIS A 704 5.56 -31.12 -28.18
CA HIS A 704 4.60 -30.60 -29.15
C HIS A 704 3.55 -29.78 -28.41
N PRO A 705 3.75 -28.45 -28.28
CA PRO A 705 2.77 -27.58 -27.66
C PRO A 705 1.48 -27.53 -28.47
N VAL A 706 0.34 -27.64 -27.79
CA VAL A 706 -1.01 -27.49 -28.37
C VAL A 706 -1.65 -26.20 -27.86
N THR A 707 -2.61 -25.68 -28.63
CA THR A 707 -3.27 -24.39 -28.35
C THR A 707 -3.87 -24.37 -26.94
N ALA A 708 -3.63 -23.28 -26.18
CA ALA A 708 -4.15 -23.06 -24.83
C ALA A 708 -5.68 -22.91 -24.84
N PRO A 709 -6.46 -23.82 -24.22
CA PRO A 709 -7.91 -23.73 -24.16
C PRO A 709 -8.33 -22.64 -23.18
N ASN A 710 -8.93 -21.56 -23.68
CA ASN A 710 -9.41 -20.44 -22.87
C ASN A 710 -10.73 -19.93 -23.44
N SER A 711 -11.84 -20.26 -22.78
CA SER A 711 -13.19 -19.94 -23.27
C SER A 711 -13.56 -18.45 -23.19
N TYR A 712 -12.75 -17.61 -22.54
CA TYR A 712 -13.02 -16.19 -22.37
C TYR A 712 -12.26 -15.33 -23.41
N ARG A 713 -10.93 -15.43 -23.41
CA ARG A 713 -10.03 -14.61 -24.24
C ARG A 713 -9.38 -15.37 -25.39
N GLY A 714 -9.28 -16.70 -25.28
CA GLY A 714 -8.53 -17.54 -26.20
C GLY A 714 -9.05 -17.50 -27.64
N GLU A 715 -8.30 -18.18 -28.54
CA GLU A 715 -8.59 -18.26 -29.98
C GLU A 715 -10.05 -18.67 -30.27
N PHE A 716 -10.60 -19.60 -29.46
CA PHE A 716 -11.98 -20.05 -29.55
C PHE A 716 -12.72 -19.76 -28.24
N ARG A 717 -13.73 -18.89 -28.30
CA ARG A 717 -14.48 -18.43 -27.13
C ARG A 717 -15.78 -19.21 -26.95
N GLY A 718 -16.31 -19.20 -25.73
CA GLY A 718 -17.55 -19.90 -25.38
C GLY A 718 -17.33 -21.30 -24.80
N LEU A 719 -18.36 -21.83 -24.15
CA LEU A 719 -18.29 -23.13 -23.47
C LEU A 719 -18.32 -24.33 -24.44
N ASP A 720 -18.71 -24.11 -25.69
CA ASP A 720 -18.75 -25.09 -26.77
C ASP A 720 -17.46 -25.14 -27.61
N SER A 721 -16.45 -24.35 -27.25
CA SER A 721 -15.15 -24.26 -27.94
C SER A 721 -14.24 -25.50 -27.85
N ALA A 722 -14.60 -26.50 -27.05
CA ALA A 722 -13.75 -27.68 -26.83
C ALA A 722 -13.32 -28.40 -28.13
N PRO A 723 -14.21 -28.69 -29.11
CA PRO A 723 -13.83 -29.35 -30.35
C PRO A 723 -12.82 -28.53 -31.17
N ASP A 724 -12.88 -27.20 -31.09
CA ASP A 724 -11.97 -26.33 -31.83
C ASP A 724 -10.54 -26.42 -31.31
N TYR A 725 -10.37 -26.44 -29.98
CA TYR A 725 -9.07 -26.65 -29.34
C TYR A 725 -8.52 -28.07 -29.54
N VAL A 726 -9.40 -29.09 -29.58
CA VAL A 726 -8.99 -30.48 -29.83
C VAL A 726 -8.33 -30.64 -31.20
N ARG A 727 -8.68 -29.84 -32.21
CA ARG A 727 -8.02 -29.89 -33.54
C ARG A 727 -6.51 -29.67 -33.48
N SER A 728 -6.03 -28.84 -32.55
CA SER A 728 -4.59 -28.63 -32.34
C SER A 728 -3.88 -29.90 -31.85
N VAL A 729 -4.58 -30.68 -31.02
CA VAL A 729 -4.12 -32.00 -30.57
C VAL A 729 -4.09 -32.99 -31.74
N GLU A 730 -5.19 -33.09 -32.49
CA GLU A 730 -5.28 -33.97 -33.67
C GLU A 730 -4.18 -33.66 -34.70
N HIS A 731 -3.91 -32.38 -34.96
CA HIS A 731 -2.86 -31.93 -35.86
C HIS A 731 -1.47 -32.41 -35.41
N ASN A 732 -1.12 -32.22 -34.14
CA ASN A 732 0.16 -32.67 -33.61
C ASN A 732 0.28 -34.20 -33.60
N LEU A 733 -0.81 -34.93 -33.28
CA LEU A 733 -0.83 -36.39 -33.38
C LEU A 733 -0.59 -36.88 -34.81
N ALA A 734 -1.22 -36.24 -35.81
CA ALA A 734 -1.00 -36.56 -37.22
C ALA A 734 0.46 -36.32 -37.63
N LYS A 735 1.07 -35.21 -37.21
CA LYS A 735 2.48 -34.89 -37.47
C LYS A 735 3.43 -35.92 -36.85
N ILE A 736 3.19 -36.33 -35.61
CA ILE A 736 3.98 -37.38 -34.93
C ILE A 736 3.88 -38.70 -35.71
N ALA A 737 2.67 -39.06 -36.15
CA ALA A 737 2.43 -40.27 -36.93
C ALA A 737 3.11 -40.23 -38.31
N GLU A 738 3.07 -39.10 -39.02
CA GLU A 738 3.77 -38.89 -40.30
C GLU A 738 5.29 -39.08 -40.16
N GLN A 739 5.85 -38.63 -39.04
CA GLN A 739 7.26 -38.81 -38.69
C GLN A 739 7.59 -40.22 -38.19
N LYS A 740 6.60 -41.11 -38.07
CA LYS A 740 6.73 -42.48 -37.51
C LYS A 740 7.35 -42.49 -36.11
N ARG A 741 7.02 -41.47 -35.31
CA ARG A 741 7.45 -41.35 -33.92
C ARG A 741 6.36 -41.89 -33.00
N GLN A 742 6.76 -42.31 -31.79
CA GLN A 742 5.85 -42.87 -30.80
C GLN A 742 5.53 -41.81 -29.74
N LEU A 743 4.23 -41.54 -29.57
CA LEU A 743 3.73 -40.69 -28.50
C LEU A 743 3.98 -41.33 -27.14
N ALA A 744 4.49 -40.53 -26.20
CA ALA A 744 4.63 -40.85 -24.80
C ALA A 744 3.40 -40.47 -23.99
N GLY A 745 2.89 -39.26 -24.19
CA GLY A 745 1.72 -38.83 -23.45
C GLY A 745 1.36 -37.38 -23.67
N PHE A 746 0.43 -36.94 -22.82
CA PHE A 746 -0.07 -35.58 -22.74
C PHE A 746 0.00 -35.11 -21.29
N ILE A 747 0.49 -33.89 -21.06
CA ILE A 747 0.53 -33.26 -19.73
C ILE A 747 -0.24 -31.94 -19.75
N CYS A 748 -1.03 -31.70 -18.71
CA CYS A 748 -1.84 -30.49 -18.57
C CYS A 748 -2.19 -30.21 -17.11
N GLU A 749 -2.21 -28.92 -16.74
CA GLU A 749 -2.91 -28.44 -15.54
C GLU A 749 -4.43 -28.57 -15.80
N PRO A 750 -5.20 -29.37 -15.04
CA PRO A 750 -6.63 -29.59 -15.33
C PRO A 750 -7.50 -28.34 -15.22
N VAL A 751 -7.01 -27.35 -14.47
CA VAL A 751 -7.42 -25.95 -14.49
C VAL A 751 -6.15 -25.14 -14.58
N TYR A 752 -6.10 -24.17 -15.48
CA TYR A 752 -4.91 -23.38 -15.76
C TYR A 752 -4.54 -22.52 -14.55
N GLY A 753 -3.66 -23.05 -13.72
CA GLY A 753 -3.26 -22.40 -12.49
C GLY A 753 -2.40 -21.19 -12.79
N ASN A 754 -1.43 -21.34 -13.70
CA ASN A 754 -0.52 -20.25 -14.04
C ASN A 754 -1.18 -19.08 -14.77
N ALA A 755 -2.12 -19.38 -15.67
CA ALA A 755 -2.85 -18.35 -16.42
C ALA A 755 -3.97 -17.66 -15.62
N GLY A 756 -4.13 -17.96 -14.32
CA GLY A 756 -5.07 -17.25 -13.45
C GLY A 756 -6.35 -17.99 -13.10
N GLY A 757 -6.32 -19.32 -13.04
CA GLY A 757 -7.46 -20.15 -12.61
C GLY A 757 -8.50 -20.39 -13.71
N ILE A 758 -8.05 -20.47 -14.96
CA ILE A 758 -8.94 -20.61 -16.12
C ILE A 758 -9.36 -22.08 -16.26
N SER A 759 -10.66 -22.34 -16.14
CA SER A 759 -11.21 -23.69 -16.38
C SER A 759 -11.16 -24.04 -17.87
N LEU A 760 -10.88 -25.31 -18.16
CA LEU A 760 -10.89 -25.82 -19.53
C LEU A 760 -12.32 -25.89 -20.08
N PRO A 761 -12.52 -25.71 -21.40
CA PRO A 761 -13.82 -25.91 -22.02
C PRO A 761 -14.41 -27.29 -21.68
N PRO A 762 -15.71 -27.38 -21.33
CA PRO A 762 -16.35 -28.64 -20.98
C PRO A 762 -16.09 -29.78 -21.98
N GLY A 763 -15.58 -30.91 -21.48
CA GLY A 763 -15.35 -32.11 -22.28
C GLY A 763 -14.05 -32.10 -23.09
N TYR A 764 -13.19 -31.08 -22.95
CA TYR A 764 -11.89 -31.02 -23.60
C TYR A 764 -10.99 -32.20 -23.20
N LEU A 765 -10.72 -32.38 -21.90
CA LEU A 765 -9.82 -33.46 -21.44
C LEU A 765 -10.38 -34.85 -21.79
N LYS A 766 -11.70 -35.01 -21.78
CA LYS A 766 -12.35 -36.29 -22.17
C LYS A 766 -12.00 -36.68 -23.60
N GLN A 767 -12.03 -35.71 -24.53
CA GLN A 767 -11.68 -35.94 -25.93
C GLN A 767 -10.18 -36.17 -26.10
N VAL A 768 -9.34 -35.31 -25.50
CA VAL A 768 -7.88 -35.41 -25.59
C VAL A 768 -7.37 -36.73 -25.03
N TYR A 769 -7.84 -37.16 -23.85
CA TYR A 769 -7.39 -38.40 -23.23
C TYR A 769 -7.75 -39.63 -24.08
N ALA A 770 -8.92 -39.61 -24.74
CA ALA A 770 -9.31 -40.68 -25.65
C ALA A 770 -8.36 -40.76 -26.86
N LEU A 771 -8.01 -39.61 -27.45
CA LEU A 771 -7.08 -39.54 -28.59
C LEU A 771 -5.66 -39.99 -28.21
N VAL A 772 -5.15 -39.54 -27.07
CA VAL A 772 -3.80 -39.89 -26.57
C VAL A 772 -3.69 -41.39 -26.31
N ARG A 773 -4.67 -41.98 -25.62
CA ARG A 773 -4.69 -43.41 -25.32
C ARG A 773 -4.85 -44.27 -26.56
N ALA A 774 -5.57 -43.80 -27.59
CA ALA A 774 -5.66 -44.49 -28.87
C ALA A 774 -4.31 -44.63 -29.59
N GLN A 775 -3.33 -43.78 -29.26
CA GLN A 775 -1.95 -43.84 -29.76
C GLN A 775 -0.99 -44.58 -28.80
N GLY A 776 -1.49 -45.16 -27.71
CA GLY A 776 -0.70 -45.86 -26.70
C GLY A 776 0.02 -44.94 -25.70
N GLY A 777 -0.24 -43.63 -25.72
CA GLY A 777 0.31 -42.68 -24.74
C GLY A 777 -0.48 -42.66 -23.42
N VAL A 778 0.08 -41.99 -22.42
CA VAL A 778 -0.55 -41.77 -21.10
C VAL A 778 -0.97 -40.32 -20.88
N CYS A 779 -1.96 -40.10 -20.02
CA CYS A 779 -2.47 -38.79 -19.67
C CYS A 779 -2.01 -38.38 -18.27
N ILE A 780 -1.31 -37.25 -18.16
CA ILE A 780 -0.74 -36.72 -16.92
C ILE A 780 -1.58 -35.50 -16.49
N ALA A 781 -2.15 -35.55 -15.29
CA ALA A 781 -2.79 -34.40 -14.65
C ALA A 781 -1.82 -33.74 -13.67
N ASP A 782 -1.48 -32.48 -13.94
CA ASP A 782 -0.70 -31.65 -13.03
C ASP A 782 -1.62 -31.01 -11.98
N GLU A 783 -1.66 -31.60 -10.80
CA GLU A 783 -2.53 -31.21 -9.68
C GLU A 783 -1.78 -30.34 -8.66
N ILE A 784 -0.59 -29.83 -9.00
CA ILE A 784 0.28 -29.10 -8.08
C ILE A 784 -0.37 -27.79 -7.60
N GLN A 785 -1.15 -27.11 -8.44
CA GLN A 785 -1.81 -25.84 -8.09
C GLN A 785 -3.18 -26.02 -7.44
N VAL A 786 -3.98 -26.94 -7.99
CA VAL A 786 -5.45 -27.01 -7.78
C VAL A 786 -5.92 -28.26 -7.04
N GLY A 787 -5.06 -29.25 -6.82
CA GLY A 787 -5.38 -30.41 -5.99
C GLY A 787 -5.51 -30.07 -4.50
N TYR A 788 -5.65 -31.10 -3.66
CA TYR A 788 -5.85 -30.94 -2.21
C TYR A 788 -7.13 -30.15 -1.85
N GLY A 789 -8.22 -30.33 -2.62
CA GLY A 789 -9.52 -29.73 -2.28
C GLY A 789 -9.65 -28.24 -2.57
N ARG A 790 -8.65 -27.63 -3.21
CA ARG A 790 -8.54 -26.19 -3.37
C ARG A 790 -9.73 -25.56 -4.11
N MET A 791 -10.27 -26.27 -5.10
CA MET A 791 -11.43 -25.85 -5.88
C MET A 791 -12.76 -25.97 -5.11
N GLY A 792 -12.73 -26.42 -3.85
CA GLY A 792 -13.90 -26.57 -3.00
C GLY A 792 -14.73 -27.80 -3.37
N LYS A 793 -15.40 -27.79 -4.52
CA LYS A 793 -16.23 -28.94 -4.92
C LYS A 793 -15.43 -30.21 -5.24
N PHE A 794 -14.20 -30.04 -5.69
CA PHE A 794 -13.34 -31.11 -6.20
C PHE A 794 -12.10 -31.26 -5.32
N PHE A 795 -11.69 -32.50 -5.07
CA PHE A 795 -10.42 -32.77 -4.41
C PHE A 795 -9.26 -32.64 -5.41
N TRP A 796 -9.47 -33.14 -6.62
CA TRP A 796 -8.57 -33.06 -7.76
C TRP A 796 -9.22 -32.22 -8.88
N GLY A 797 -8.48 -31.31 -9.50
CA GLY A 797 -8.97 -30.46 -10.58
C GLY A 797 -9.52 -31.23 -11.78
N PHE A 798 -8.94 -32.40 -12.13
CA PHE A 798 -9.42 -33.21 -13.26
C PHE A 798 -10.87 -33.70 -13.09
N GLU A 799 -11.39 -33.74 -11.86
CA GLU A 799 -12.77 -34.13 -11.57
C GLU A 799 -13.78 -33.16 -12.19
N GLU A 800 -13.40 -31.89 -12.40
CA GLU A 800 -14.23 -30.90 -13.10
C GLU A 800 -14.58 -31.34 -14.52
N GLN A 801 -13.65 -32.03 -15.20
CA GLN A 801 -13.83 -32.55 -16.56
C GLN A 801 -14.43 -33.97 -16.58
N GLY A 802 -14.67 -34.58 -15.42
CA GLY A 802 -15.22 -35.93 -15.30
C GLY A 802 -14.33 -37.01 -15.92
N VAL A 803 -13.01 -36.86 -15.80
CA VAL A 803 -12.01 -37.80 -16.35
C VAL A 803 -11.15 -38.41 -15.25
N VAL A 804 -10.48 -39.53 -15.56
CA VAL A 804 -9.44 -40.13 -14.70
C VAL A 804 -8.13 -40.16 -15.49
N PRO A 805 -7.05 -39.52 -15.01
CA PRO A 805 -5.75 -39.54 -15.68
C PRO A 805 -5.05 -40.90 -15.50
N ASP A 806 -3.89 -41.07 -16.12
CA ASP A 806 -3.02 -42.23 -15.94
C ASP A 806 -1.92 -41.97 -14.89
N ILE A 807 -1.53 -40.70 -14.73
CA ILE A 807 -0.54 -40.22 -13.77
C ILE A 807 -1.04 -38.91 -13.16
N ILE A 808 -0.92 -38.76 -11.84
CA ILE A 808 -1.17 -37.51 -11.10
C ILE A 808 0.16 -37.00 -10.55
N THR A 809 0.48 -35.72 -10.74
CA THR A 809 1.61 -35.05 -10.09
C THR A 809 1.14 -34.06 -9.03
N MET A 810 1.86 -33.97 -7.91
CA MET A 810 1.42 -33.20 -6.75
C MET A 810 2.59 -32.69 -5.90
N ALA A 811 2.45 -31.49 -5.31
CA ALA A 811 3.40 -30.91 -4.35
C ALA A 811 2.75 -29.74 -3.56
N LYS A 812 3.46 -28.63 -3.36
CA LYS A 812 2.99 -27.37 -2.75
C LYS A 812 2.23 -27.59 -1.44
N GLY A 813 0.89 -27.54 -1.48
CA GLY A 813 0.03 -27.65 -0.30
C GLY A 813 0.25 -28.95 0.50
N MET A 814 0.65 -30.03 -0.17
CA MET A 814 0.93 -31.34 0.42
C MET A 814 1.87 -31.31 1.64
N GLY A 815 2.80 -30.35 1.69
CA GLY A 815 3.77 -30.23 2.79
C GLY A 815 3.56 -29.04 3.72
N ASN A 816 2.57 -28.17 3.48
CA ASN A 816 2.41 -26.88 4.17
C ASN A 816 3.74 -26.08 4.30
N GLY A 817 4.59 -26.12 3.26
CA GLY A 817 5.93 -25.51 3.24
C GLY A 817 7.11 -26.50 3.33
N GLN A 818 6.91 -27.72 3.84
CA GLN A 818 7.93 -28.78 3.79
C GLN A 818 8.15 -29.25 2.34
N PRO A 819 9.41 -29.41 1.86
CA PRO A 819 9.69 -30.01 0.57
C PRO A 819 9.12 -31.43 0.47
N LEU A 820 8.09 -31.56 -0.34
CA LEU A 820 7.34 -32.80 -0.55
C LEU A 820 6.57 -32.72 -1.86
N GLY A 821 6.67 -33.78 -2.65
CA GLY A 821 5.83 -34.02 -3.82
C GLY A 821 5.58 -35.52 -4.01
N ALA A 822 4.64 -35.85 -4.89
CA ALA A 822 4.28 -37.21 -5.19
C ALA A 822 3.88 -37.38 -6.66
N VAL A 823 4.06 -38.61 -7.15
CA VAL A 823 3.47 -39.11 -8.38
C VAL A 823 2.59 -40.31 -8.04
N ILE A 824 1.31 -40.25 -8.38
CA ILE A 824 0.36 -41.34 -8.17
C ILE A 824 0.01 -41.93 -9.54
N THR A 825 0.08 -43.26 -9.68
CA THR A 825 -0.16 -43.95 -10.95
C THR A 825 -0.62 -45.39 -10.74
N ARG A 826 -0.79 -46.12 -11.84
CA ARG A 826 -1.16 -47.54 -11.90
C ARG A 826 0.08 -48.42 -11.85
N LYS A 827 -0.06 -49.61 -11.30
CA LYS A 827 0.98 -50.65 -11.22
C LYS A 827 1.73 -50.87 -12.54
N GLU A 828 1.02 -51.04 -13.65
CA GLU A 828 1.63 -51.33 -14.95
C GLU A 828 2.53 -50.20 -15.48
N ILE A 829 2.24 -48.94 -15.14
CA ILE A 829 3.08 -47.78 -15.52
C ILE A 829 4.33 -47.73 -14.65
N ALA A 830 4.17 -47.97 -13.34
CA ALA A 830 5.30 -48.03 -12.41
C ALA A 830 6.27 -49.17 -12.74
N GLU A 831 5.75 -50.36 -13.05
CA GLU A 831 6.55 -51.55 -13.39
C GLU A 831 7.26 -51.40 -14.75
N ALA A 832 6.72 -50.61 -15.68
CA ALA A 832 7.42 -50.30 -16.93
C ALA A 832 8.72 -49.53 -16.70
N LEU A 833 8.73 -48.56 -15.77
CA LEU A 833 9.95 -47.86 -15.38
C LEU A 833 10.93 -48.78 -14.63
N GLU A 834 10.41 -49.66 -13.75
CA GLU A 834 11.23 -50.63 -13.04
C GLU A 834 11.98 -51.56 -14.00
N ALA A 835 11.35 -51.95 -15.11
CA ALA A 835 11.98 -52.76 -16.15
C ALA A 835 13.19 -52.06 -16.82
N GLU A 836 13.25 -50.73 -16.83
CA GLU A 836 14.41 -49.95 -17.29
C GLU A 836 15.48 -49.74 -16.20
N GLY A 837 15.12 -49.94 -14.93
CA GLY A 837 16.01 -49.83 -13.79
C GLY A 837 15.34 -49.28 -12.54
N TYR A 838 16.13 -49.07 -11.49
CA TYR A 838 15.64 -48.62 -10.20
C TYR A 838 15.56 -47.08 -10.09
N PHE A 839 14.47 -46.57 -9.50
CA PHE A 839 14.28 -45.15 -9.17
C PHE A 839 14.61 -44.86 -7.70
N PHE A 840 15.30 -43.74 -7.44
CA PHE A 840 15.60 -43.27 -6.09
C PHE A 840 15.59 -41.75 -5.98
N SER A 841 14.87 -41.23 -4.99
CA SER A 841 15.00 -39.86 -4.50
C SER A 841 15.52 -39.90 -3.06
N SER A 842 16.68 -39.28 -2.80
CA SER A 842 17.37 -39.39 -1.51
C SER A 842 16.53 -38.90 -0.32
N ALA A 843 15.79 -37.80 -0.50
CA ALA A 843 14.89 -37.25 0.52
C ALA A 843 13.41 -37.54 0.24
N GLY A 844 13.09 -38.07 -0.95
CA GLY A 844 11.75 -38.48 -1.33
C GLY A 844 11.24 -39.58 -0.41
N GLY A 845 10.15 -39.27 0.30
CA GLY A 845 9.55 -40.16 1.28
C GLY A 845 10.26 -40.21 2.62
N SER A 846 11.10 -39.23 2.97
CA SER A 846 11.72 -39.16 4.29
C SER A 846 10.68 -39.25 5.43
N PRO A 847 11.01 -39.82 6.61
CA PRO A 847 10.08 -39.91 7.72
C PRO A 847 9.48 -38.56 8.13
N VAL A 848 10.28 -37.48 8.13
CA VAL A 848 9.78 -36.14 8.49
C VAL A 848 8.76 -35.66 7.46
N SER A 849 9.05 -35.74 6.16
CA SER A 849 8.10 -35.32 5.13
C SER A 849 6.82 -36.17 5.15
N CYS A 850 6.91 -37.49 5.37
CA CYS A 850 5.71 -38.36 5.47
C CYS A 850 4.84 -38.00 6.67
N ARG A 851 5.44 -37.76 7.85
CA ARG A 851 4.70 -37.36 9.05
C ARG A 851 4.05 -35.98 8.89
N ILE A 852 4.73 -35.03 8.25
CA ILE A 852 4.16 -33.72 7.93
C ILE A 852 3.00 -33.87 6.94
N GLY A 853 3.16 -34.63 5.86
CA GLY A 853 2.11 -34.84 4.86
C GLY A 853 0.85 -35.49 5.46
N MET A 854 1.01 -36.48 6.35
CA MET A 854 -0.12 -37.04 7.11
C MET A 854 -0.74 -35.98 8.04
N ALA A 855 0.07 -35.21 8.76
CA ALA A 855 -0.47 -34.17 9.65
C ALA A 855 -1.22 -33.07 8.87
N VAL A 856 -0.82 -32.74 7.64
CA VAL A 856 -1.56 -31.81 6.77
C VAL A 856 -2.95 -32.34 6.46
N LEU A 857 -3.03 -33.60 6.03
CA LEU A 857 -4.30 -34.26 5.74
C LEU A 857 -5.18 -34.37 7.00
N ASP A 858 -4.61 -34.68 8.17
CA ASP A 858 -5.34 -34.74 9.44
C ASP A 858 -5.95 -33.36 9.78
N VAL A 859 -5.15 -32.30 9.75
CA VAL A 859 -5.62 -30.94 10.07
C VAL A 859 -6.67 -30.48 9.07
N MET A 860 -6.51 -30.79 7.77
CA MET A 860 -7.51 -30.43 6.76
C MET A 860 -8.87 -31.06 7.04
N GLU A 861 -8.89 -32.30 7.51
CA GLU A 861 -10.12 -33.00 7.92
C GLU A 861 -10.68 -32.41 9.23
N GLU A 862 -9.84 -32.31 10.27
CA GLU A 862 -10.21 -31.84 11.62
C GLU A 862 -10.74 -30.40 11.62
N GLU A 863 -10.09 -29.50 10.87
CA GLU A 863 -10.47 -28.09 10.75
C GLU A 863 -11.41 -27.80 9.57
N LYS A 864 -11.84 -28.85 8.85
CA LYS A 864 -12.79 -28.76 7.74
C LYS A 864 -12.35 -27.80 6.64
N LEU A 865 -11.06 -27.79 6.31
CA LEU A 865 -10.49 -26.82 5.38
C LEU A 865 -11.01 -26.99 3.95
N TRP A 866 -11.31 -28.23 3.55
CA TRP A 866 -11.91 -28.51 2.24
C TRP A 866 -13.35 -27.97 2.15
N GLU A 867 -14.17 -28.20 3.18
CA GLU A 867 -15.51 -27.62 3.32
C GLU A 867 -15.45 -26.08 3.31
N ASN A 868 -14.46 -25.50 4.00
CA ASN A 868 -14.25 -24.05 4.02
C ASN A 868 -13.99 -23.48 2.61
N ALA A 869 -13.13 -24.13 1.81
CA ALA A 869 -12.90 -23.71 0.44
C ALA A 869 -14.16 -23.81 -0.43
N GLN A 870 -15.03 -24.78 -0.19
CA GLN A 870 -16.32 -24.86 -0.88
C GLN A 870 -17.27 -23.71 -0.47
N VAL A 871 -17.46 -23.52 0.84
CA VAL A 871 -18.46 -22.59 1.38
C VAL A 871 -17.99 -21.14 1.28
N VAL A 872 -16.82 -20.83 1.85
CA VAL A 872 -16.27 -19.47 1.86
C VAL A 872 -15.73 -19.10 0.48
N GLY A 873 -15.14 -20.05 -0.27
CA GLY A 873 -14.75 -19.80 -1.65
C GLY A 873 -15.94 -19.50 -2.57
N GLY A 874 -17.09 -20.13 -2.34
CA GLY A 874 -18.34 -19.78 -3.04
C GLY A 874 -18.81 -18.35 -2.75
N HIS A 875 -18.79 -17.93 -1.47
CA HIS A 875 -19.05 -16.54 -1.08
C HIS A 875 -18.05 -15.58 -1.72
N PHE A 876 -16.76 -15.94 -1.74
CA PHE A 876 -15.71 -15.13 -2.35
C PHE A 876 -15.97 -14.90 -3.83
N LYS A 877 -16.20 -15.95 -4.61
CA LYS A 877 -16.49 -15.84 -6.04
C LYS A 877 -17.71 -14.95 -6.31
N ALA A 878 -18.81 -15.15 -5.59
CA ALA A 878 -20.02 -14.35 -5.78
C ALA A 878 -19.79 -12.85 -5.50
N ARG A 879 -18.99 -12.53 -4.48
CA ARG A 879 -18.61 -11.15 -4.15
C ARG A 879 -17.72 -10.50 -5.24
N LEU A 880 -16.80 -11.26 -5.82
CA LEU A 880 -15.96 -10.78 -6.93
C LEU A 880 -16.79 -10.57 -8.20
N GLU A 881 -17.70 -11.50 -8.53
CA GLU A 881 -18.57 -11.37 -9.70
C GLU A 881 -19.45 -10.13 -9.62
N ALA A 882 -19.92 -9.76 -8.43
CA ALA A 882 -20.69 -8.53 -8.22
C ALA A 882 -19.90 -7.25 -8.57
N LEU A 883 -18.56 -7.28 -8.59
CA LEU A 883 -17.74 -6.14 -9.00
C LEU A 883 -17.83 -5.88 -10.52
N ILE A 884 -18.10 -6.91 -11.33
CA ILE A 884 -18.25 -6.78 -12.80
C ILE A 884 -19.35 -5.75 -13.13
N ASP A 885 -20.44 -5.72 -12.38
CA ASP A 885 -21.56 -4.82 -12.66
C ASP A 885 -21.26 -3.35 -12.32
N HIS A 886 -20.28 -3.09 -11.45
CA HIS A 886 -20.00 -1.77 -10.90
C HIS A 886 -18.74 -1.13 -11.49
N TYR A 887 -17.75 -1.94 -11.86
CA TYR A 887 -16.42 -1.45 -12.26
C TYR A 887 -16.09 -1.93 -13.68
N PRO A 888 -16.06 -1.03 -14.69
CA PRO A 888 -15.81 -1.38 -16.09
C PRO A 888 -14.49 -2.13 -16.33
N LEU A 889 -13.47 -1.87 -15.50
CA LEU A 889 -12.18 -2.56 -15.56
C LEU A 889 -12.28 -4.06 -15.22
N VAL A 890 -13.27 -4.48 -14.44
CA VAL A 890 -13.43 -5.89 -14.07
C VAL A 890 -14.15 -6.62 -15.21
N GLY A 891 -13.41 -7.47 -15.93
CA GLY A 891 -13.90 -8.18 -17.10
C GLY A 891 -14.53 -9.53 -16.77
N ALA A 892 -13.79 -10.38 -16.04
CA ALA A 892 -14.23 -11.73 -15.71
C ALA A 892 -13.68 -12.20 -14.36
N VAL A 893 -14.41 -13.13 -13.74
CA VAL A 893 -13.97 -13.87 -12.56
C VAL A 893 -13.86 -15.35 -12.90
N HIS A 894 -12.65 -15.90 -12.76
CA HIS A 894 -12.30 -17.27 -13.13
C HIS A 894 -12.23 -18.19 -11.91
N GLY A 895 -12.23 -19.50 -12.16
CA GLY A 895 -11.95 -20.52 -11.16
C GLY A 895 -13.09 -20.81 -10.18
N SER A 896 -12.76 -21.50 -9.09
CA SER A 896 -13.69 -21.88 -8.02
C SER A 896 -12.97 -22.16 -6.69
N GLY A 897 -13.74 -22.20 -5.60
CA GLY A 897 -13.20 -22.41 -4.26
C GLY A 897 -12.21 -21.32 -3.86
N PHE A 898 -11.01 -21.71 -3.44
CA PHE A 898 -9.89 -20.80 -3.16
C PHE A 898 -8.83 -20.79 -4.26
N TYR A 899 -9.19 -21.16 -5.50
CA TYR A 899 -8.38 -20.86 -6.68
C TYR A 899 -9.22 -20.01 -7.64
N LEU A 900 -9.06 -18.69 -7.53
CA LEU A 900 -9.85 -17.71 -8.27
C LEU A 900 -8.94 -16.78 -9.07
N GLY A 901 -9.49 -16.19 -10.12
CA GLY A 901 -8.85 -15.15 -10.92
C GLY A 901 -9.78 -13.97 -11.10
N VAL A 902 -9.26 -12.74 -11.05
CA VAL A 902 -10.00 -11.53 -11.46
C VAL A 902 -9.25 -10.91 -12.63
N GLU A 903 -9.84 -10.98 -13.82
CA GLU A 903 -9.24 -10.46 -15.04
C GLU A 903 -9.67 -9.02 -15.30
N LEU A 904 -8.68 -8.12 -15.41
CA LEU A 904 -8.89 -6.71 -15.67
C LEU A 904 -8.67 -6.36 -17.14
N ILE A 905 -9.63 -5.65 -17.74
CA ILE A 905 -9.64 -5.28 -19.15
C ILE A 905 -10.10 -3.83 -19.34
N ARG A 906 -9.59 -3.17 -20.38
CA ARG A 906 -9.98 -1.79 -20.71
C ARG A 906 -11.27 -1.70 -21.52
N ASN A 907 -11.61 -2.77 -22.24
CA ASN A 907 -12.77 -2.79 -23.13
C ASN A 907 -13.36 -4.20 -23.21
N ARG A 908 -14.69 -4.30 -23.05
CA ARG A 908 -15.43 -5.58 -23.01
C ARG A 908 -15.62 -6.25 -24.37
N GLU A 909 -15.49 -5.52 -25.47
CA GLU A 909 -15.59 -6.06 -26.82
C GLU A 909 -14.23 -6.56 -27.30
N THR A 910 -13.19 -5.74 -27.16
CA THR A 910 -11.83 -6.09 -27.59
C THR A 910 -11.10 -7.00 -26.62
N LEU A 911 -11.51 -7.00 -25.34
CA LEU A 911 -10.82 -7.65 -24.22
C LEU A 911 -9.38 -7.15 -24.02
N GLU A 912 -9.08 -5.91 -24.41
CA GLU A 912 -7.75 -5.33 -24.23
C GLU A 912 -7.29 -5.47 -22.75
N PRO A 913 -6.15 -6.13 -22.47
CA PRO A 913 -5.69 -6.33 -21.10
C PRO A 913 -5.31 -5.01 -20.42
N ALA A 914 -5.65 -4.88 -19.13
CA ALA A 914 -5.34 -3.72 -18.29
C ALA A 914 -4.08 -3.96 -17.43
N THR A 915 -2.95 -4.27 -18.08
CA THR A 915 -1.71 -4.73 -17.44
C THR A 915 -1.13 -3.72 -16.44
N GLU A 916 -1.03 -2.46 -16.85
CA GLU A 916 -0.51 -1.37 -16.04
C GLU A 916 -1.43 -1.09 -14.84
N GLU A 917 -2.73 -1.00 -15.07
CA GLU A 917 -3.74 -0.78 -14.02
C GLU A 917 -3.73 -1.92 -12.99
N THR A 918 -3.54 -3.16 -13.44
CA THR A 918 -3.43 -4.34 -12.55
C THR A 918 -2.20 -4.24 -11.64
N THR A 919 -1.09 -3.73 -12.16
CA THR A 919 0.15 -3.54 -11.38
C THR A 919 -0.05 -2.46 -10.31
N LEU A 920 -0.61 -1.30 -10.69
CA LEU A 920 -0.93 -0.21 -9.76
C LEU A 920 -1.91 -0.66 -8.67
N LEU A 921 -2.92 -1.45 -9.04
CA LEU A 921 -3.87 -2.04 -8.10
C LEU A 921 -3.18 -2.94 -7.07
N CYS A 922 -2.24 -3.78 -7.49
CA CYS A 922 -1.51 -4.67 -6.59
C CYS A 922 -0.60 -3.92 -5.61
N GLU A 923 0.04 -2.83 -6.05
CA GLU A 923 0.82 -1.94 -5.16
C GLU A 923 -0.10 -1.25 -4.16
N ARG A 924 -1.24 -0.75 -4.61
CA ARG A 924 -2.21 -0.10 -3.73
C ARG A 924 -2.81 -1.05 -2.70
N LEU A 925 -3.13 -2.29 -3.09
CA LEU A 925 -3.57 -3.33 -2.14
C LEU A 925 -2.50 -3.63 -1.08
N ARG A 926 -1.20 -3.59 -1.43
CA ARG A 926 -0.10 -3.75 -0.46
C ARG A 926 -0.12 -2.66 0.61
N GLU A 927 -0.31 -1.41 0.21
CA GLU A 927 -0.47 -0.27 1.13
C GLU A 927 -1.69 -0.42 2.04
N LEU A 928 -2.73 -1.12 1.58
CA LEU A 928 -3.93 -1.46 2.33
C LEU A 928 -3.80 -2.77 3.14
N GLY A 929 -2.60 -3.34 3.25
CA GLY A 929 -2.37 -4.55 4.06
C GLY A 929 -2.79 -5.85 3.38
N ILE A 930 -2.70 -5.94 2.05
CA ILE A 930 -3.05 -7.15 1.28
C ILE A 930 -1.91 -7.47 0.30
N PHE A 931 -1.40 -8.69 0.32
CA PHE A 931 -0.48 -9.16 -0.73
C PHE A 931 -1.24 -9.78 -1.89
N MET A 932 -1.02 -9.21 -3.07
CA MET A 932 -1.65 -9.56 -4.33
C MET A 932 -0.64 -9.35 -5.46
N GLN A 933 -0.72 -10.17 -6.50
CA GLN A 933 0.18 -10.12 -7.65
C GLN A 933 -0.57 -10.45 -8.95
N PRO A 934 -0.17 -9.84 -10.06
CA PRO A 934 -0.67 -10.20 -11.38
C PRO A 934 -0.13 -11.57 -11.83
N THR A 935 -0.83 -12.20 -12.77
CA THR A 935 -0.43 -13.46 -13.42
C THR A 935 -1.00 -13.53 -14.84
N GLY A 936 -0.73 -14.63 -15.54
CA GLY A 936 -1.00 -14.76 -16.98
C GLY A 936 0.06 -14.06 -17.82
N ASP A 937 0.12 -14.40 -19.10
CA ASP A 937 1.13 -13.87 -20.01
C ASP A 937 0.95 -12.36 -20.28
N ASP A 938 -0.29 -11.86 -20.16
CA ASP A 938 -0.63 -10.42 -20.24
C ASP A 938 -0.49 -9.68 -18.88
N LEU A 939 -0.24 -10.39 -17.77
CA LEU A 939 -0.13 -9.83 -16.42
C LEU A 939 -1.33 -8.95 -15.97
N ASN A 940 -2.53 -9.25 -16.46
CA ASN A 940 -3.76 -8.49 -16.16
C ASN A 940 -4.77 -9.27 -15.29
N ILE A 941 -4.36 -10.40 -14.70
CA ILE A 941 -5.22 -11.25 -13.87
C ILE A 941 -4.69 -11.28 -12.43
N LEU A 942 -5.54 -10.95 -11.45
CA LEU A 942 -5.22 -11.15 -10.04
C LEU A 942 -5.27 -12.64 -9.70
N LYS A 943 -4.14 -13.23 -9.30
CA LYS A 943 -4.03 -14.66 -8.93
C LYS A 943 -4.42 -14.93 -7.47
N ILE A 944 -5.66 -15.29 -7.23
CA ILE A 944 -6.19 -15.46 -5.87
C ILE A 944 -6.09 -16.92 -5.45
N LYS A 945 -5.15 -17.19 -4.53
CA LYS A 945 -4.88 -18.54 -4.00
C LYS A 945 -4.47 -18.50 -2.51
N PRO A 946 -5.33 -17.97 -1.63
CA PRO A 946 -5.01 -17.79 -0.22
C PRO A 946 -4.91 -19.14 0.53
N PRO A 947 -4.36 -19.22 1.76
CA PRO A 947 -4.46 -20.41 2.61
C PRO A 947 -5.91 -20.94 2.78
N MET A 948 -6.11 -22.25 2.95
CA MET A 948 -7.45 -22.84 3.05
C MET A 948 -8.18 -22.49 4.37
N VAL A 949 -7.46 -21.94 5.35
CA VAL A 949 -8.01 -21.42 6.61
C VAL A 949 -8.62 -20.02 6.47
N THR A 950 -8.57 -19.42 5.27
CA THR A 950 -9.08 -18.07 5.01
C THR A 950 -10.55 -17.94 5.42
N SER A 951 -10.83 -16.92 6.22
CA SER A 951 -12.15 -16.69 6.80
C SER A 951 -13.04 -15.87 5.88
N ARG A 952 -14.35 -15.91 6.12
CA ARG A 952 -15.31 -15.03 5.45
C ARG A 952 -15.00 -13.54 5.70
N GLN A 953 -14.55 -13.19 6.90
CA GLN A 953 -14.16 -11.81 7.24
C GLN A 953 -12.97 -11.34 6.39
N SER A 954 -11.95 -12.18 6.21
CA SER A 954 -10.79 -11.84 5.39
C SER A 954 -11.14 -11.73 3.91
N VAL A 955 -12.06 -12.59 3.43
CA VAL A 955 -12.66 -12.43 2.08
C VAL A 955 -13.38 -11.09 1.97
N ASP A 956 -14.18 -10.74 2.97
CA ASP A 956 -14.95 -9.49 2.94
C ASP A 956 -14.01 -8.28 2.91
N PHE A 957 -12.99 -8.27 3.76
CA PHE A 957 -11.94 -7.25 3.77
C PHE A 957 -11.23 -7.12 2.43
N PHE A 958 -10.84 -8.24 1.80
CA PHE A 958 -10.18 -8.21 0.49
C PHE A 958 -11.06 -7.58 -0.60
N VAL A 959 -12.31 -8.01 -0.71
CA VAL A 959 -13.21 -7.50 -1.75
C VAL A 959 -13.55 -6.03 -1.51
N ASP A 960 -13.71 -5.62 -0.25
CA ASP A 960 -13.96 -4.21 0.11
C ASP A 960 -12.77 -3.32 -0.26
N MET A 961 -11.54 -3.78 -0.02
CA MET A 961 -10.34 -3.04 -0.42
C MET A 961 -10.13 -3.04 -1.93
N LEU A 962 -10.42 -4.15 -2.61
CA LEU A 962 -10.38 -4.20 -4.09
C LEU A 962 -11.38 -3.18 -4.70
N ALA A 963 -12.61 -3.13 -4.19
CA ALA A 963 -13.62 -2.16 -4.62
C ALA A 963 -13.15 -0.71 -4.35
N LYS A 964 -12.60 -0.44 -3.16
CA LYS A 964 -12.02 0.86 -2.82
C LYS A 964 -10.97 1.30 -3.84
N VAL A 965 -10.04 0.44 -4.20
CA VAL A 965 -8.97 0.79 -5.16
C VAL A 965 -9.53 1.01 -6.57
N LEU A 966 -10.52 0.22 -6.99
CA LEU A 966 -11.20 0.42 -8.28
C LEU A 966 -11.94 1.77 -8.34
N GLU A 967 -12.41 2.31 -7.21
CA GLU A 967 -13.01 3.65 -7.13
C GLU A 967 -11.99 4.79 -7.14
N GLU A 968 -10.72 4.53 -6.82
CA GLU A 968 -9.65 5.56 -6.74
C GLU A 968 -9.18 6.02 -8.14
N GLY A 969 -9.65 5.39 -9.23
CA GLY A 969 -9.37 5.81 -10.62
C GLY A 969 -8.01 5.34 -11.11
N LEU A 970 -7.86 4.03 -11.32
CA LEU A 970 -6.61 3.35 -11.70
C LEU A 970 -6.06 3.64 -13.08
#